data_AF-A0A6G7YEA3-F1
#
_entry.id   AF-A0A6G7YEA3-F1
#
_cell.length_a   1.000
_cell.length_b   1.000
_cell.length_c   1.000
_cell.angle_alpha   90.00
_cell.angle_beta   90.00
_cell.angle_gamma   90.00
#
_symmetry.space_group_name_H-M   'P 1'
#
loop_
_entity.id
_entity.type
_entity.pdbx_description
1 polymer ?
#
loop_
_entity_poly.entity_id
_entity_poly.type
_entity_poly.pdbx_seq_one_letter_code
_entity_poly.pdbx_strand_id
1 'polypeptide(L)'
;MRLRSSRGRPAAAAALVALALTAAAFTVPSSAQGVPVLTDVFAPQLVTVDTPDRDAKTRLQALGLDLTEHAGHDYIEVVLHTAADREALRAAGFTYDVRIPDLLRREAEINRLDDLFAATTLRTSLPSGRDAYRSLADYNAEMKAMAEANPGLVKLLTLPEKTLDGRTVHGVEIAKNVAARDGRPTFAMFGVHHAREWPSGEHAMEFAVDLVKGARAGDPRISGLLERGRMVVVPVVNPDGFHLSFTDGQLVDLREIDGGGTATILGTPGNAYKRKNCRVVDGQDTPDGTCAAFSATSPGGFLIGTDLNRNYGGLWGGPGASDLFADPTYRGAEPFSEPETRNVRDLISTRQVTMMISNHTFSNLVLRPNGVNPTTIGHDGLPVGDAPDEEAMKVLGAEMTANNGYANIHGWELYDTTGTTEDWSYNATGGYGYTFEIGPNEFHPPFAQVVDEYVGAGAYAGKGNREAYLVAFENAVDRSSHAVISGKAPAGATLRLRKEFSTPTWSPENDFTDSLETSMVTSGKTFTWDINQSTRPVVQSRLIKLLEEEPTRSETFTGTPPPGGSVDHEFVVTEADQEILQVDLDWPTPDDLDLEVYRKNADGSLTAVGSSGNFVGDKEKATINAPTPGTYVLRVINFASVTPTYTLTAALYNATEQQTAPLVEAWTLTCEVDGQVRQTVPVVIDRGQHLSVDLRACSRR
;
A
#
# COMPACT_ATOMS: atom_id res chain seq x y z
N MET A 1 -35.62 -26.45 60.89
CA MET A 1 -34.19 -26.25 60.60
C MET A 1 -33.94 -26.68 59.16
N ARG A 2 -33.37 -25.77 58.34
CA ARG A 2 -33.05 -25.88 56.89
C ARG A 2 -34.22 -25.89 55.89
N LEU A 3 -34.16 -24.90 54.98
CA LEU A 3 -35.11 -24.51 53.93
C LEU A 3 -34.87 -25.27 52.61
N ARG A 4 -35.96 -25.67 51.94
CA ARG A 4 -36.09 -25.81 50.47
C ARG A 4 -37.55 -25.54 50.08
N SER A 5 -37.80 -24.35 49.54
CA SER A 5 -38.19 -24.05 48.15
C SER A 5 -39.51 -24.67 47.65
N SER A 6 -40.55 -23.84 47.57
CA SER A 6 -41.74 -24.05 46.74
C SER A 6 -42.00 -22.83 45.86
N ARG A 7 -42.10 -23.09 44.55
CA ARG A 7 -43.02 -22.56 43.53
C ARG A 7 -43.43 -21.07 43.53
N GLY A 8 -43.41 -20.52 42.31
CA GLY A 8 -44.47 -19.66 41.80
C GLY A 8 -44.02 -18.29 41.31
N ARG A 9 -44.11 -18.05 39.99
CA ARG A 9 -44.07 -16.70 39.38
C ARG A 9 -45.21 -15.84 39.94
N PRO A 10 -45.05 -14.52 40.03
CA PRO A 10 -45.83 -13.71 39.07
C PRO A 10 -45.12 -12.44 38.55
N ALA A 11 -45.63 -12.05 37.37
CA ALA A 11 -45.68 -10.74 36.70
C ALA A 11 -45.10 -9.51 37.43
N ALA A 12 -44.19 -8.82 36.75
CA ALA A 12 -43.73 -7.48 37.08
C ALA A 12 -44.72 -6.42 36.56
N ALA A 13 -45.07 -5.49 37.43
CA ALA A 13 -45.85 -4.30 37.14
C ALA A 13 -44.99 -3.23 36.47
N ALA A 14 -45.54 -2.60 35.43
CA ALA A 14 -45.00 -1.41 34.79
C ALA A 14 -45.28 -0.17 35.66
N ALA A 15 -44.27 0.68 35.86
CA ALA A 15 -44.44 2.03 36.40
C ALA A 15 -44.29 3.04 35.25
N LEU A 16 -45.41 3.65 34.88
CA LEU A 16 -45.48 4.84 34.04
C LEU A 16 -45.07 6.07 34.86
N VAL A 17 -44.12 6.85 34.37
CA VAL A 17 -43.96 8.27 34.74
C VAL A 17 -44.28 9.09 33.49
N ALA A 18 -45.39 9.83 33.56
CA ALA A 18 -45.82 10.77 32.55
C ALA A 18 -45.09 12.10 32.74
N LEU A 19 -44.48 12.63 31.68
CA LEU A 19 -44.19 14.05 31.55
C LEU A 19 -45.08 14.63 30.44
N ALA A 20 -45.87 15.62 30.82
CA ALA A 20 -46.82 16.32 29.96
C ALA A 20 -46.10 17.19 28.94
N LEU A 21 -46.41 16.99 27.66
CA LEU A 21 -46.10 17.93 26.57
C LEU A 21 -47.33 18.82 26.33
N THR A 22 -47.13 20.11 26.52
CA THR A 22 -48.08 21.17 26.15
C THR A 22 -48.22 21.24 24.63
N ALA A 23 -49.44 21.01 24.13
CA ALA A 23 -49.78 21.21 22.73
C ALA A 23 -49.87 22.71 22.41
N ALA A 24 -48.84 23.24 21.75
CA ALA A 24 -48.95 24.50 21.01
C ALA A 24 -49.48 24.16 19.61
N ALA A 25 -50.71 24.59 19.32
CA ALA A 25 -51.30 24.49 17.99
C ALA A 25 -50.56 25.44 17.04
N PHE A 26 -49.74 24.89 16.14
CA PHE A 26 -49.28 25.61 14.97
C PHE A 26 -50.29 25.43 13.85
N THR A 27 -50.88 26.55 13.42
CA THR A 27 -51.72 26.65 12.23
C THR A 27 -50.84 26.49 11.00
N VAL A 28 -51.19 25.56 10.12
CA VAL A 28 -50.53 25.37 8.82
C VAL A 28 -51.00 26.50 7.90
N PRO A 29 -50.12 27.37 7.39
CA PRO A 29 -50.50 28.28 6.33
C PRO A 29 -50.63 27.48 5.04
N SER A 30 -51.82 27.48 4.43
CA SER A 30 -51.95 27.06 3.03
C SER A 30 -51.40 28.18 2.15
N SER A 31 -50.12 28.09 1.81
CA SER A 31 -49.59 28.74 0.62
C SER A 31 -48.92 27.67 -0.22
N ALA A 32 -49.59 27.32 -1.31
CA ALA A 32 -48.96 26.68 -2.47
C ALA A 32 -47.92 27.67 -3.02
N GLN A 33 -46.74 27.69 -2.40
CA GLN A 33 -45.52 28.19 -3.00
C GLN A 33 -44.75 26.93 -3.39
N GLY A 34 -44.42 26.82 -4.67
CA GLY A 34 -43.76 25.65 -5.23
C GLY A 34 -42.57 25.25 -4.37
N VAL A 35 -42.54 23.98 -3.98
CA VAL A 35 -41.34 23.34 -3.47
C VAL A 35 -40.24 23.66 -4.50
N PRO A 36 -39.10 24.26 -4.10
CA PRO A 36 -38.00 24.41 -5.03
C PRO A 36 -37.65 23.01 -5.48
N VAL A 37 -37.78 22.74 -6.78
CA VAL A 37 -37.13 21.58 -7.37
C VAL A 37 -35.64 21.77 -7.05
N LEU A 38 -35.06 20.87 -6.27
CA LEU A 38 -33.61 20.81 -6.04
C LEU A 38 -32.97 20.55 -7.41
N THR A 39 -32.65 21.60 -8.16
CA THR A 39 -32.21 21.47 -9.55
C THR A 39 -30.72 21.25 -9.75
N ASP A 40 -29.89 21.15 -8.71
CA ASP A 40 -28.49 20.72 -8.88
C ASP A 40 -27.94 20.09 -7.59
N VAL A 41 -28.17 18.78 -7.40
CA VAL A 41 -27.36 17.99 -6.47
C VAL A 41 -26.00 17.77 -7.14
N PHE A 42 -24.90 18.15 -6.50
CA PHE A 42 -23.56 17.93 -7.05
C PHE A 42 -23.32 16.42 -7.19
N ALA A 43 -23.05 15.96 -8.41
CA ALA A 43 -22.64 14.60 -8.67
C ALA A 43 -21.12 14.48 -8.42
N PRO A 44 -20.66 13.53 -7.58
CA PRO A 44 -19.24 13.27 -7.40
C PRO A 44 -18.54 12.99 -8.73
N GLN A 45 -17.31 13.46 -8.88
CA GLN A 45 -16.56 13.42 -10.14
C GLN A 45 -15.15 12.86 -9.91
N LEU A 46 -14.60 12.16 -10.90
CA LEU A 46 -13.17 11.88 -10.97
C LEU A 46 -12.55 12.86 -11.97
N VAL A 47 -11.53 13.59 -11.54
CA VAL A 47 -10.81 14.57 -12.38
C VAL A 47 -9.32 14.25 -12.41
N THR A 48 -8.68 14.51 -13.53
CA THR A 48 -7.22 14.45 -13.70
C THR A 48 -6.69 15.87 -13.54
N VAL A 49 -6.00 16.15 -12.45
CA VAL A 49 -5.46 17.48 -12.13
C VAL A 49 -4.04 17.60 -12.64
N ASP A 50 -3.76 18.66 -13.40
CA ASP A 50 -2.42 18.92 -13.92
C ASP A 50 -1.47 19.31 -12.79
N THR A 51 -0.40 18.55 -12.63
CA THR A 51 0.66 18.76 -11.65
C THR A 51 2.04 18.67 -12.31
N PRO A 52 2.40 19.64 -13.18
CA PRO A 52 3.56 19.56 -14.08
C PRO A 52 4.92 19.44 -13.36
N ASP A 53 4.94 19.79 -12.08
CA ASP A 53 6.09 19.79 -11.20
C ASP A 53 5.69 19.24 -9.82
N ARG A 54 6.69 18.93 -8.99
CA ARG A 54 6.48 18.41 -7.63
C ARG A 54 5.73 19.42 -6.75
N ASP A 55 5.91 20.71 -6.98
CA ASP A 55 5.33 21.76 -6.16
C ASP A 55 3.81 21.83 -6.38
N ALA A 56 3.36 21.64 -7.62
CA ALA A 56 1.96 21.47 -7.95
C ALA A 56 1.36 20.24 -7.25
N LYS A 57 2.10 19.13 -7.13
CA LYS A 57 1.66 17.95 -6.35
C LYS A 57 1.55 18.27 -4.86
N THR A 58 2.54 18.94 -4.28
CA THR A 58 2.52 19.36 -2.86
C THR A 58 1.38 20.34 -2.58
N ARG A 59 1.18 21.35 -3.43
CA ARG A 59 0.05 22.29 -3.33
C ARG A 59 -1.29 21.57 -3.42
N LEU A 60 -1.42 20.60 -4.32
CA LEU A 60 -2.64 19.81 -4.48
C LEU A 60 -2.91 18.96 -3.24
N GLN A 61 -1.88 18.31 -2.68
CA GLN A 61 -1.94 17.58 -1.41
C GLN A 61 -2.41 18.48 -0.26
N ALA A 62 -1.88 19.71 -0.18
CA ALA A 62 -2.26 20.67 0.87
C ALA A 62 -3.74 21.12 0.81
N LEU A 63 -4.46 20.88 -0.29
CA LEU A 63 -5.90 21.17 -0.38
C LEU A 63 -6.76 20.18 0.42
N GLY A 64 -6.19 19.05 0.87
CA GLY A 64 -6.91 18.04 1.65
C GLY A 64 -8.03 17.34 0.86
N LEU A 65 -7.88 17.26 -0.47
CA LEU A 65 -8.81 16.57 -1.36
C LEU A 65 -8.53 15.06 -1.40
N ASP A 66 -9.50 14.26 -1.85
CA ASP A 66 -9.36 12.82 -2.01
C ASP A 66 -8.51 12.49 -3.25
N LEU A 67 -7.19 12.57 -3.07
CA LEU A 67 -6.22 12.19 -4.08
C LEU A 67 -6.21 10.68 -4.27
N THR A 68 -6.11 10.25 -5.52
CA THR A 68 -5.96 8.84 -5.88
C THR A 68 -4.49 8.49 -6.07
N GLU A 69 -4.21 7.20 -6.02
CA GLU A 69 -2.92 6.62 -6.35
C GLU A 69 -2.61 6.65 -7.86
N HIS A 70 -3.60 6.97 -8.71
CA HIS A 70 -3.35 7.24 -10.12
C HIS A 70 -2.76 8.64 -10.31
N ALA A 71 -1.43 8.68 -10.34
CA ALA A 71 -0.63 9.85 -10.58
C ALA A 71 0.42 9.56 -11.66
N GLY A 72 0.85 10.59 -12.39
CA GLY A 72 1.96 10.49 -13.33
C GLY A 72 3.01 11.54 -13.02
N HIS A 73 3.99 11.69 -13.90
CA HIS A 73 4.99 12.74 -13.79
C HIS A 73 4.35 14.13 -13.63
N ASP A 74 3.30 14.40 -14.40
CA ASP A 74 2.67 15.72 -14.57
C ASP A 74 1.17 15.78 -14.21
N TYR A 75 0.63 14.77 -13.52
CA TYR A 75 -0.77 14.77 -13.09
C TYR A 75 -1.04 13.97 -11.81
N ILE A 76 -2.15 14.26 -11.13
CA ILE A 76 -2.75 13.44 -10.07
C ILE A 76 -4.27 13.38 -10.29
N GLU A 77 -4.87 12.20 -10.23
CA GLU A 77 -6.34 12.08 -10.24
C GLU A 77 -6.94 12.30 -8.85
N VAL A 78 -8.06 13.02 -8.81
CA VAL A 78 -8.74 13.46 -7.58
C VAL A 78 -10.23 13.15 -7.66
N VAL A 79 -10.77 12.55 -6.60
CA VAL A 79 -12.21 12.38 -6.42
C VAL A 79 -12.78 13.64 -5.79
N LEU A 80 -13.68 14.31 -6.49
CA LEU A 80 -14.42 15.46 -5.99
C LEU A 80 -15.77 14.97 -5.49
N HIS A 81 -15.99 15.02 -4.19
CA HIS A 81 -17.23 14.60 -3.53
C HIS A 81 -18.26 15.73 -3.49
N THR A 82 -17.80 16.99 -3.47
CA THR A 82 -18.67 18.16 -3.32
C THR A 82 -18.35 19.31 -4.27
N ALA A 83 -19.28 20.26 -4.40
CA ALA A 83 -19.04 21.51 -5.12
C ALA A 83 -17.93 22.36 -4.49
N ALA A 84 -17.70 22.22 -3.18
CA ALA A 84 -16.63 22.92 -2.49
C ALA A 84 -15.25 22.37 -2.89
N ASP A 85 -15.12 21.06 -3.09
CA ASP A 85 -13.88 20.42 -3.54
C ASP A 85 -13.47 20.95 -4.91
N ARG A 86 -14.44 21.04 -5.83
CA ARG A 86 -14.24 21.61 -7.17
C ARG A 86 -13.86 23.09 -7.12
N GLU A 87 -14.47 23.84 -6.21
CA GLU A 87 -14.13 25.25 -6.01
C GLU A 87 -12.74 25.42 -5.39
N ALA A 88 -12.33 24.53 -4.47
CA ALA A 88 -11.00 24.53 -3.88
C ALA A 88 -9.91 24.33 -4.96
N LEU A 89 -10.10 23.38 -5.87
CA LEU A 89 -9.20 23.20 -7.02
C LEU A 89 -9.10 24.47 -7.88
N ARG A 90 -10.25 25.06 -8.24
CA ARG A 90 -10.30 26.27 -9.08
C ARG A 90 -9.68 27.48 -8.40
N ALA A 91 -9.98 27.68 -7.11
CA ALA A 91 -9.46 28.78 -6.32
C ALA A 91 -7.94 28.67 -6.10
N ALA A 92 -7.41 27.44 -6.02
CA ALA A 92 -5.98 27.15 -5.97
C ALA A 92 -5.27 27.26 -7.34
N GLY A 93 -6.01 27.56 -8.41
CA GLY A 93 -5.44 27.80 -9.74
C GLY A 93 -5.12 26.53 -10.54
N PHE A 94 -5.56 25.36 -10.10
CA PHE A 94 -5.33 24.11 -10.83
C PHE A 94 -6.22 24.00 -12.07
N THR A 95 -5.61 23.56 -13.17
CA THR A 95 -6.32 23.04 -14.34
C THR A 95 -6.57 21.54 -14.16
N TYR A 96 -7.68 21.05 -14.69
CA TYR A 96 -8.02 19.64 -14.63
C TYR A 96 -8.95 19.24 -15.77
N ASP A 97 -8.82 17.99 -16.20
CA ASP A 97 -9.75 17.31 -17.09
C ASP A 97 -10.76 16.48 -16.30
N VAL A 98 -12.03 16.51 -16.69
CA VAL A 98 -13.06 15.70 -16.05
C VAL A 98 -13.06 14.30 -16.68
N ARG A 99 -12.52 13.33 -15.95
CA ARG A 99 -12.42 11.93 -16.39
C ARG A 99 -13.77 11.22 -16.32
N ILE A 100 -14.43 11.31 -15.16
CA ILE A 100 -15.78 10.78 -14.94
C ILE A 100 -16.65 11.91 -14.38
N PRO A 101 -17.58 12.46 -15.16
CA PRO A 101 -18.35 13.63 -14.75
C PRO A 101 -19.44 13.36 -13.72
N ASP A 102 -19.82 12.09 -13.53
CA ASP A 102 -20.86 11.65 -12.60
C ASP A 102 -20.58 10.20 -12.20
N LEU A 103 -19.94 10.02 -11.05
CA LEU A 103 -19.58 8.70 -10.50
C LEU A 103 -20.80 7.86 -10.16
N LEU A 104 -21.93 8.48 -9.77
CA LEU A 104 -23.18 7.76 -9.48
C LEU A 104 -23.79 7.18 -10.75
N ARG A 105 -23.80 7.96 -11.83
CA ARG A 105 -24.27 7.49 -13.12
C ARG A 105 -23.34 6.43 -13.72
N ARG A 106 -22.03 6.57 -13.53
CA ARG A 106 -21.05 5.55 -13.96
C ARG A 106 -21.24 4.25 -13.22
N GLU A 107 -21.40 4.28 -11.90
CA GLU A 107 -21.70 3.10 -11.07
C GLU A 107 -23.02 2.43 -11.51
N ALA A 108 -24.07 3.21 -11.76
CA ALA A 108 -25.34 2.68 -12.28
C ALA A 108 -25.22 2.07 -13.69
N GLU A 109 -24.28 2.54 -14.51
CA GLU A 109 -23.95 1.93 -15.80
C GLU A 109 -23.22 0.60 -15.61
N ILE A 110 -22.19 0.57 -14.75
CA ILE A 110 -21.43 -0.63 -14.41
C ILE A 110 -22.35 -1.73 -13.88
N ASN A 111 -23.23 -1.42 -12.93
CA ASN A 111 -24.20 -2.39 -12.40
C ASN A 111 -25.06 -3.03 -13.51
N ARG A 112 -25.49 -2.25 -14.50
CA ARG A 112 -26.23 -2.79 -15.66
C ARG A 112 -25.36 -3.66 -16.56
N LEU A 113 -24.10 -3.28 -16.77
CA LEU A 113 -23.16 -4.07 -17.56
C LEU A 113 -22.87 -5.41 -16.88
N ASP A 114 -22.71 -5.40 -15.56
CA ASP A 114 -22.48 -6.59 -14.75
C ASP A 114 -23.72 -7.50 -14.73
N ASP A 115 -24.93 -6.93 -14.58
CA ASP A 115 -26.19 -7.67 -14.69
C ASP A 115 -26.33 -8.36 -16.06
N LEU A 116 -26.00 -7.65 -17.14
CA LEU A 116 -26.02 -8.21 -18.50
C LEU A 116 -24.96 -9.29 -18.69
N PHE A 117 -23.77 -9.08 -18.12
CA PHE A 117 -22.68 -10.04 -18.18
C PHE A 117 -23.05 -11.33 -17.44
N ALA A 118 -23.54 -11.25 -16.21
CA ALA A 118 -24.01 -12.38 -15.42
C ALA A 118 -25.20 -13.11 -16.08
N ALA A 119 -26.14 -12.37 -16.68
CA ALA A 119 -27.27 -12.96 -17.40
C ALA A 119 -26.86 -13.77 -18.63
N THR A 120 -25.72 -13.46 -19.25
CA THR A 120 -25.22 -14.11 -20.47
C THR A 120 -24.06 -15.08 -20.22
N THR A 121 -23.43 -15.03 -19.04
CA THR A 121 -22.22 -15.78 -18.70
C THR A 121 -22.40 -16.56 -17.41
N LEU A 122 -22.86 -17.81 -17.52
CA LEU A 122 -23.05 -18.69 -16.35
C LEU A 122 -21.74 -19.04 -15.62
N ARG A 123 -20.60 -18.95 -16.31
CA ARG A 123 -19.28 -19.21 -15.75
C ARG A 123 -18.22 -18.51 -16.60
N THR A 124 -17.38 -17.70 -15.97
CA THR A 124 -16.27 -17.03 -16.65
C THR A 124 -15.05 -17.97 -16.80
N SER A 125 -14.02 -17.46 -17.48
CA SER A 125 -12.70 -18.08 -17.57
C SER A 125 -11.88 -17.97 -16.26
N LEU A 126 -12.36 -17.23 -15.25
CA LEU A 126 -11.69 -17.19 -13.95
C LEU A 126 -11.61 -18.61 -13.35
N PRO A 127 -10.56 -18.89 -12.56
CA PRO A 127 -10.42 -20.16 -11.85
C PRO A 127 -11.68 -20.53 -11.08
N SER A 128 -12.25 -19.62 -10.29
CA SER A 128 -13.52 -19.82 -9.57
C SER A 128 -14.71 -20.02 -10.51
N GLY A 129 -14.69 -19.33 -11.65
CA GLY A 129 -15.79 -19.22 -12.60
C GLY A 129 -16.78 -18.12 -12.27
N ARG A 130 -16.51 -17.28 -11.26
CA ARG A 130 -17.39 -16.16 -10.87
C ARG A 130 -17.60 -15.19 -12.03
N ASP A 131 -18.78 -14.61 -12.05
CA ASP A 131 -19.29 -13.63 -13.02
C ASP A 131 -19.62 -12.27 -12.37
N ALA A 132 -19.37 -12.13 -11.07
CA ALA A 132 -19.52 -10.90 -10.30
C ALA A 132 -18.53 -10.84 -9.12
N TYR A 133 -18.29 -9.62 -8.63
CA TYR A 133 -17.49 -9.34 -7.43
C TYR A 133 -17.97 -10.13 -6.22
N ARG A 134 -17.06 -10.42 -5.30
CA ARG A 134 -17.31 -11.07 -4.01
C ARG A 134 -17.64 -10.03 -2.96
N SER A 135 -18.72 -10.28 -2.21
CA SER A 135 -18.90 -9.64 -0.91
C SER A 135 -17.89 -10.18 0.11
N LEU A 136 -17.72 -9.48 1.25
CA LEU A 136 -16.89 -9.99 2.35
C LEU A 136 -17.36 -11.38 2.84
N ALA A 137 -18.67 -11.62 2.81
CA ALA A 137 -19.25 -12.92 3.16
C ALA A 137 -18.85 -14.01 2.16
N ASP A 138 -18.80 -13.69 0.87
CA ASP A 138 -18.35 -14.62 -0.19
C ASP A 138 -16.89 -15.01 0.01
N TYR A 139 -15.99 -14.03 0.19
CA TYR A 139 -14.56 -14.31 0.47
C TYR A 139 -14.40 -15.28 1.64
N ASN A 140 -15.05 -14.98 2.77
CA ASN A 140 -14.94 -15.79 3.98
C ASN A 140 -15.53 -17.20 3.82
N ALA A 141 -16.71 -17.31 3.18
CA ALA A 141 -17.37 -18.58 2.93
C ALA A 141 -16.56 -19.46 1.95
N GLU A 142 -16.06 -18.88 0.86
CA GLU A 142 -15.27 -19.59 -0.15
C GLU A 142 -13.92 -20.06 0.42
N MET A 143 -13.19 -19.23 1.17
CA MET A 143 -11.95 -19.65 1.82
C MET A 143 -12.18 -20.80 2.80
N LYS A 144 -13.24 -20.73 3.61
CA LYS A 144 -13.63 -21.80 4.53
C LYS A 144 -13.97 -23.09 3.78
N ALA A 145 -14.81 -23.01 2.75
CA ALA A 145 -15.18 -24.16 1.94
C ALA A 145 -13.97 -24.78 1.21
N MET A 146 -13.05 -23.94 0.72
CA MET A 146 -11.81 -24.37 0.07
C MET A 146 -10.92 -25.16 1.03
N ALA A 147 -10.75 -24.70 2.27
CA ALA A 147 -10.00 -25.40 3.30
C ALA A 147 -10.66 -26.72 3.72
N GLU A 148 -11.98 -26.72 3.94
CA GLU A 148 -12.75 -27.91 4.32
C GLU A 148 -12.70 -29.01 3.24
N ALA A 149 -12.77 -28.63 1.97
CA ALA A 149 -12.71 -29.57 0.85
C ALA A 149 -11.29 -30.11 0.59
N ASN A 150 -10.25 -29.43 1.06
CA ASN A 150 -8.85 -29.74 0.71
C ASN A 150 -7.90 -29.73 1.93
N PRO A 151 -8.17 -30.46 3.03
CA PRO A 151 -7.46 -30.31 4.30
C PRO A 151 -5.97 -30.69 4.26
N GLY A 152 -5.51 -31.45 3.27
CA GLY A 152 -4.09 -31.76 3.04
C GLY A 152 -3.33 -30.71 2.23
N LEU A 153 -4.05 -29.78 1.59
CA LEU A 153 -3.52 -28.80 0.65
C LEU A 153 -3.76 -27.36 1.12
N VAL A 154 -4.88 -27.10 1.79
CA VAL A 154 -5.34 -25.77 2.17
C VAL A 154 -5.62 -25.72 3.67
N LYS A 155 -5.14 -24.67 4.33
CA LYS A 155 -5.41 -24.37 5.73
C LYS A 155 -6.04 -22.99 5.82
N LEU A 156 -7.22 -22.89 6.43
CA LEU A 156 -7.83 -21.61 6.77
C LEU A 156 -6.98 -20.92 7.86
N LEU A 157 -6.67 -19.66 7.63
CA LEU A 157 -6.03 -18.77 8.59
C LEU A 157 -7.09 -17.85 9.20
N THR A 158 -7.10 -17.79 10.52
CA THR A 158 -7.83 -16.79 11.30
C THR A 158 -6.79 -15.91 11.96
N LEU A 159 -6.69 -14.65 11.56
CA LEU A 159 -5.69 -13.74 12.08
C LEU A 159 -6.10 -13.26 13.49
N PRO A 160 -5.12 -13.02 14.39
CA PRO A 160 -5.38 -12.86 15.81
C PRO A 160 -6.09 -11.56 16.17
N GLU A 161 -5.76 -10.45 15.51
CA GLU A 161 -6.33 -9.14 15.81
C GLU A 161 -7.70 -9.00 15.14
N LYS A 162 -8.65 -8.45 15.89
CA LYS A 162 -9.93 -8.02 15.33
C LYS A 162 -9.76 -6.65 14.71
N THR A 163 -10.48 -6.41 13.62
CA THR A 163 -10.57 -5.07 13.02
C THR A 163 -11.26 -4.09 13.97
N LEU A 164 -11.31 -2.83 13.59
CA LEU A 164 -11.90 -1.75 14.39
C LEU A 164 -13.41 -1.83 14.56
N ASP A 165 -14.13 -2.55 13.73
CA ASP A 165 -15.54 -2.91 13.96
C ASP A 165 -15.70 -4.33 14.53
N GLY A 166 -14.61 -4.95 14.98
CA GLY A 166 -14.63 -6.29 15.57
C GLY A 166 -14.73 -7.45 14.56
N ARG A 167 -14.54 -7.19 13.26
CA ARG A 167 -14.52 -8.25 12.24
C ARG A 167 -13.24 -9.06 12.35
N THR A 168 -13.31 -10.29 11.83
CA THR A 168 -12.15 -11.19 11.78
C THR A 168 -11.52 -11.09 10.42
N VAL A 169 -10.19 -10.95 10.37
CA VAL A 169 -9.44 -11.05 9.12
C VAL A 169 -9.11 -12.52 8.85
N HIS A 170 -9.42 -12.97 7.64
CA HIS A 170 -9.23 -14.35 7.21
C HIS A 170 -8.26 -14.44 6.03
N GLY A 171 -7.56 -15.56 5.94
CA GLY A 171 -6.73 -15.91 4.79
C GLY A 171 -6.66 -17.41 4.58
N VAL A 172 -5.90 -17.85 3.59
CA VAL A 172 -5.60 -19.27 3.35
C VAL A 172 -4.12 -19.47 3.17
N GLU A 173 -3.62 -20.58 3.70
CA GLU A 173 -2.30 -21.11 3.37
C GLU A 173 -2.48 -22.34 2.47
N ILE A 174 -1.72 -22.41 1.37
CA ILE A 174 -1.82 -23.46 0.35
C ILE A 174 -0.42 -24.06 0.15
N ALA A 175 -0.29 -25.36 0.39
CA ALA A 175 0.94 -26.11 0.18
C ALA A 175 0.66 -27.62 0.21
N LYS A 176 1.48 -28.43 -0.46
CA LYS A 176 1.41 -29.89 -0.28
C LYS A 176 1.69 -30.24 1.19
N ASN A 177 0.84 -30.99 1.86
CA ASN A 177 0.95 -31.25 3.31
C ASN A 177 0.97 -29.95 4.13
N VAL A 178 0.02 -29.05 3.90
CA VAL A 178 -0.02 -27.69 4.47
C VAL A 178 0.18 -27.63 5.99
N ALA A 179 -0.30 -28.63 6.74
CA ALA A 179 -0.16 -28.69 8.19
C ALA A 179 1.26 -28.98 8.68
N ALA A 180 2.15 -29.50 7.82
CA ALA A 180 3.54 -29.72 8.16
C ALA A 180 4.24 -28.38 8.45
N ARG A 181 5.22 -28.39 9.34
CA ARG A 181 6.11 -27.24 9.58
C ARG A 181 7.49 -27.64 9.08
N ASP A 182 7.70 -27.63 7.78
CA ASP A 182 8.82 -28.30 7.13
C ASP A 182 9.89 -27.35 6.57
N GLY A 183 9.78 -26.06 6.86
CA GLY A 183 10.80 -25.08 6.49
C GLY A 183 10.83 -24.70 5.02
N ARG A 184 9.75 -24.94 4.27
CA ARG A 184 9.60 -24.40 2.90
C ARG A 184 9.44 -22.87 2.92
N PRO A 185 9.94 -22.16 1.89
CA PRO A 185 9.78 -20.72 1.77
C PRO A 185 8.31 -20.37 1.50
N THR A 186 7.94 -19.15 1.83
CA THR A 186 6.57 -18.63 1.71
C THR A 186 6.50 -17.49 0.71
N PHE A 187 5.56 -17.58 -0.23
CA PHE A 187 5.07 -16.46 -1.00
C PHE A 187 3.80 -15.94 -0.33
N ALA A 188 3.78 -14.67 0.06
CA ALA A 188 2.61 -13.99 0.62
C ALA A 188 1.96 -13.06 -0.41
N MET A 189 0.62 -13.05 -0.47
CA MET A 189 -0.14 -12.16 -1.33
C MET A 189 -1.31 -11.54 -0.57
N PHE A 190 -1.48 -10.24 -0.73
CA PHE A 190 -2.49 -9.43 -0.07
C PHE A 190 -3.35 -8.69 -1.10
N GLY A 191 -4.59 -8.38 -0.72
CA GLY A 191 -5.48 -7.52 -1.48
C GLY A 191 -6.31 -6.65 -0.55
N VAL A 192 -6.90 -5.60 -1.11
CA VAL A 192 -7.82 -4.67 -0.42
C VAL A 192 -7.22 -4.14 0.87
N HIS A 193 -5.99 -3.63 0.79
CA HIS A 193 -5.46 -2.70 1.80
C HIS A 193 -6.29 -1.41 1.76
N HIS A 194 -6.53 -0.90 0.55
CA HIS A 194 -7.48 0.17 0.31
C HIS A 194 -8.84 -0.41 -0.06
N ALA A 195 -9.88 0.09 0.59
CA ALA A 195 -11.21 -0.50 0.55
C ALA A 195 -11.94 -0.36 -0.80
N ARG A 196 -11.65 0.68 -1.58
CA ARG A 196 -12.23 0.94 -2.91
C ARG A 196 -11.65 0.08 -4.04
N GLU A 197 -10.59 -0.67 -3.77
CA GLU A 197 -9.80 -1.36 -4.81
C GLU A 197 -10.27 -2.81 -4.99
N TRP A 198 -11.54 -3.00 -5.36
CA TRP A 198 -12.17 -4.33 -5.35
C TRP A 198 -11.47 -5.39 -6.21
N PRO A 199 -10.95 -5.09 -7.42
CA PRO A 199 -10.23 -6.07 -8.24
C PRO A 199 -9.00 -6.69 -7.54
N SER A 200 -8.36 -5.97 -6.63
CA SER A 200 -7.21 -6.47 -5.89
C SER A 200 -7.50 -7.72 -5.05
N GLY A 201 -8.67 -7.75 -4.39
CA GLY A 201 -9.14 -8.90 -3.63
C GLY A 201 -9.54 -10.06 -4.53
N GLU A 202 -10.14 -9.75 -5.69
CA GLU A 202 -10.56 -10.76 -6.65
C GLU A 202 -9.34 -11.50 -7.19
N HIS A 203 -8.30 -10.78 -7.66
CA HIS A 203 -7.10 -11.41 -8.21
C HIS A 203 -6.35 -12.25 -7.17
N ALA A 204 -6.29 -11.79 -5.92
CA ALA A 204 -5.71 -12.57 -4.83
C ALA A 204 -6.48 -13.88 -4.58
N MET A 205 -7.82 -13.81 -4.51
CA MET A 205 -8.67 -14.97 -4.29
C MET A 205 -8.70 -15.93 -5.49
N GLU A 206 -8.70 -15.41 -6.71
CA GLU A 206 -8.63 -16.22 -7.93
C GLU A 206 -7.32 -16.98 -8.03
N PHE A 207 -6.19 -16.38 -7.66
CA PHE A 207 -4.91 -17.09 -7.59
C PHE A 207 -4.93 -18.22 -6.54
N ALA A 208 -5.53 -18.00 -5.37
CA ALA A 208 -5.73 -19.07 -4.39
C ALA A 208 -6.56 -20.23 -4.97
N VAL A 209 -7.66 -19.93 -5.66
CA VAL A 209 -8.50 -20.94 -6.32
C VAL A 209 -7.76 -21.67 -7.43
N ASP A 210 -6.96 -20.96 -8.24
CA ASP A 210 -6.17 -21.53 -9.34
C ASP A 210 -5.16 -22.55 -8.84
N LEU A 211 -4.38 -22.21 -7.81
CA LEU A 211 -3.40 -23.11 -7.22
C LEU A 211 -4.05 -24.40 -6.72
N VAL A 212 -5.21 -24.29 -6.07
CA VAL A 212 -5.94 -25.47 -5.56
C VAL A 212 -6.49 -26.31 -6.71
N LYS A 213 -7.12 -25.70 -7.72
CA LYS A 213 -7.67 -26.42 -8.87
C LYS A 213 -6.57 -27.07 -9.71
N GLY A 214 -5.49 -26.34 -9.99
CA GLY A 214 -4.33 -26.84 -10.72
C GLY A 214 -3.67 -28.02 -10.03
N ALA A 215 -3.41 -27.93 -8.71
CA ALA A 215 -2.85 -29.04 -7.95
C ALA A 215 -3.74 -30.28 -7.97
N ARG A 216 -5.07 -30.13 -7.85
CA ARG A 216 -6.01 -31.25 -7.94
C ARG A 216 -6.12 -31.85 -9.34
N ALA A 217 -5.94 -31.03 -10.36
CA ALA A 217 -5.88 -31.47 -11.75
C ALA A 217 -4.54 -32.15 -12.09
N GLY A 218 -3.55 -32.09 -11.20
CA GLY A 218 -2.21 -32.62 -11.45
C GLY A 218 -1.40 -31.74 -12.40
N ASP A 219 -1.67 -30.43 -12.45
CA ASP A 219 -0.85 -29.47 -13.20
C ASP A 219 0.61 -29.55 -12.70
N PRO A 220 1.59 -29.91 -13.56
CA PRO A 220 2.96 -30.12 -13.13
C PRO A 220 3.65 -28.86 -12.58
N ARG A 221 3.32 -27.67 -13.10
CA ARG A 221 3.93 -26.40 -12.68
C ARG A 221 3.43 -26.02 -11.29
N ILE A 222 2.11 -25.96 -11.12
CA ILE A 222 1.49 -25.63 -9.83
C ILE A 222 1.82 -26.68 -8.77
N SER A 223 1.76 -27.97 -9.13
CA SER A 223 2.11 -29.04 -8.19
C SER A 223 3.57 -28.96 -7.77
N GLY A 224 4.49 -28.67 -8.70
CA GLY A 224 5.91 -28.49 -8.41
C GLY A 224 6.19 -27.27 -7.51
N LEU A 225 5.45 -26.17 -7.71
CA LEU A 225 5.52 -24.99 -6.84
C LEU A 225 5.06 -25.31 -5.41
N LEU A 226 3.89 -25.92 -5.26
CA LEU A 226 3.32 -26.26 -3.94
C LEU A 226 4.07 -27.41 -3.24
N GLU A 227 4.89 -28.17 -3.96
CA GLU A 227 5.85 -29.12 -3.40
C GLU A 227 7.06 -28.43 -2.79
N ARG A 228 7.54 -27.34 -3.39
CA ARG A 228 8.75 -26.63 -2.98
C ARG A 228 8.48 -25.43 -2.08
N GLY A 229 7.31 -24.83 -2.14
CA GLY A 229 6.95 -23.61 -1.41
C GLY A 229 5.58 -23.66 -0.75
N ARG A 230 5.23 -22.55 -0.11
CA ARG A 230 3.94 -22.27 0.51
C ARG A 230 3.39 -20.99 -0.05
N MET A 231 2.10 -20.97 -0.37
CA MET A 231 1.38 -19.74 -0.72
C MET A 231 0.53 -19.31 0.46
N VAL A 232 0.58 -18.04 0.85
CA VAL A 232 -0.33 -17.44 1.82
C VAL A 232 -1.08 -16.31 1.15
N VAL A 233 -2.41 -16.33 1.23
CA VAL A 233 -3.27 -15.32 0.63
C VAL A 233 -4.18 -14.73 1.70
N VAL A 234 -4.22 -13.40 1.80
CA VAL A 234 -5.22 -12.65 2.56
C VAL A 234 -5.89 -11.69 1.56
N PRO A 235 -7.05 -12.07 0.97
CA PRO A 235 -7.63 -11.30 -0.12
C PRO A 235 -8.23 -9.96 0.34
N VAL A 236 -8.57 -9.83 1.63
CA VAL A 236 -9.14 -8.61 2.19
C VAL A 236 -8.43 -8.26 3.50
N VAL A 237 -7.43 -7.38 3.43
CA VAL A 237 -6.69 -6.89 4.62
C VAL A 237 -7.52 -5.87 5.40
N ASN A 238 -8.36 -5.08 4.73
CA ASN A 238 -9.25 -4.07 5.32
C ASN A 238 -10.74 -4.50 5.30
N PRO A 239 -11.20 -5.50 6.08
CA PRO A 239 -12.59 -5.94 6.05
C PRO A 239 -13.61 -4.83 6.37
N ASP A 240 -13.25 -3.90 7.26
CA ASP A 240 -14.17 -2.84 7.69
C ASP A 240 -14.38 -1.82 6.59
N GLY A 241 -13.30 -1.27 6.06
CA GLY A 241 -13.36 -0.35 4.93
C GLY A 241 -14.02 -1.02 3.73
N PHE A 242 -13.64 -2.28 3.40
CA PHE A 242 -14.22 -3.00 2.27
C PHE A 242 -15.72 -3.25 2.43
N HIS A 243 -16.19 -3.57 3.63
CA HIS A 243 -17.61 -3.72 3.87
C HIS A 243 -18.35 -2.39 3.65
N LEU A 244 -17.78 -1.28 4.11
CA LEU A 244 -18.35 0.05 3.90
C LEU A 244 -18.34 0.46 2.42
N SER A 245 -17.27 0.17 1.68
CA SER A 245 -17.19 0.51 0.26
C SER A 245 -18.10 -0.38 -0.58
N PHE A 246 -18.10 -1.69 -0.33
CA PHE A 246 -18.80 -2.65 -1.16
C PHE A 246 -20.26 -2.83 -0.79
N THR A 247 -20.60 -2.92 0.50
CA THR A 247 -21.98 -3.19 0.97
C THR A 247 -22.73 -1.91 1.24
N ASP A 248 -22.16 -1.03 2.07
CA ASP A 248 -22.83 0.22 2.43
C ASP A 248 -22.65 1.30 1.36
N GLY A 249 -21.71 1.12 0.43
CA GLY A 249 -21.49 2.00 -0.71
C GLY A 249 -22.37 1.70 -1.92
N GLN A 250 -23.13 0.58 -1.92
CA GLN A 250 -24.00 0.26 -3.04
C GLN A 250 -25.04 1.37 -3.28
N LEU A 251 -25.32 1.63 -4.56
CA LEU A 251 -26.42 2.48 -4.94
C LEU A 251 -27.75 1.87 -4.47
N VAL A 252 -28.48 2.61 -3.63
CA VAL A 252 -29.84 2.23 -3.24
C VAL A 252 -30.83 3.01 -4.08
N ASP A 253 -31.64 2.31 -4.87
CA ASP A 253 -32.79 2.92 -5.56
C ASP A 253 -33.99 2.99 -4.62
N LEU A 254 -34.19 4.16 -3.99
CA LEU A 254 -35.32 4.37 -3.08
C LEU A 254 -36.70 4.24 -3.76
N ARG A 255 -36.78 4.26 -5.11
CA ARG A 255 -38.04 4.08 -5.84
C ARG A 255 -38.57 2.64 -5.71
N GLU A 256 -37.69 1.67 -5.50
CA GLU A 256 -38.06 0.27 -5.27
C GLU A 256 -38.58 0.04 -3.84
N ILE A 257 -38.14 0.86 -2.89
CA ILE A 257 -38.53 0.76 -1.47
C ILE A 257 -39.90 1.42 -1.21
N ASP A 258 -40.28 2.47 -1.96
CA ASP A 258 -41.58 3.16 -1.86
C ASP A 258 -42.58 2.79 -2.98
N GLY A 259 -42.37 1.68 -3.70
CA GLY A 259 -43.31 1.21 -4.72
C GLY A 259 -43.62 2.21 -5.84
N GLY A 260 -42.64 3.02 -6.24
CA GLY A 260 -42.78 4.02 -7.32
C GLY A 260 -43.12 5.45 -6.87
N GLY A 261 -42.88 5.82 -5.60
CA GLY A 261 -43.01 7.19 -5.10
C GLY A 261 -42.06 8.22 -5.73
N THR A 262 -42.35 9.52 -5.53
CA THR A 262 -41.69 10.65 -6.21
C THR A 262 -40.36 11.10 -5.58
N ALA A 263 -39.89 10.46 -4.51
CA ALA A 263 -38.64 10.82 -3.83
C ALA A 263 -37.48 9.95 -4.35
N THR A 264 -36.91 10.36 -5.48
CA THR A 264 -35.67 9.76 -5.99
C THR A 264 -34.48 10.39 -5.26
N ILE A 265 -34.02 9.79 -4.16
CA ILE A 265 -32.62 10.00 -3.72
C ILE A 265 -31.85 8.81 -4.29
N LEU A 266 -31.39 8.94 -5.53
CA LEU A 266 -30.35 8.06 -6.09
C LEU A 266 -29.04 8.56 -5.51
N GLY A 267 -28.63 7.99 -4.38
CA GLY A 267 -27.34 8.30 -3.78
C GLY A 267 -26.71 7.00 -3.30
N THR A 268 -25.44 6.81 -3.60
CA THR A 268 -24.62 5.96 -2.74
C THR A 268 -24.62 6.61 -1.36
N PRO A 269 -24.60 5.85 -0.25
CA PRO A 269 -24.22 6.40 1.05
C PRO A 269 -22.74 6.83 1.08
N GLY A 270 -22.24 7.56 0.08
CA GLY A 270 -20.88 8.13 0.02
C GLY A 270 -19.70 7.15 0.05
N ASN A 271 -19.84 5.93 0.54
CA ASN A 271 -18.72 5.11 0.98
C ASN A 271 -18.09 4.25 -0.10
N ALA A 272 -18.67 4.16 -1.30
CA ALA A 272 -18.13 3.32 -2.39
C ALA A 272 -16.64 3.61 -2.69
N TYR A 273 -16.22 4.88 -2.54
CA TYR A 273 -14.84 5.32 -2.74
C TYR A 273 -14.03 5.40 -1.45
N LYS A 274 -14.49 4.78 -0.35
CA LYS A 274 -13.74 4.72 0.89
C LYS A 274 -12.42 3.98 0.67
N ARG A 275 -11.32 4.63 1.03
CA ARG A 275 -9.95 4.09 0.93
C ARG A 275 -9.46 3.49 2.25
N LYS A 276 -9.44 4.30 3.30
CA LYS A 276 -8.85 4.01 4.62
C LYS A 276 -9.64 2.95 5.40
N ASN A 277 -9.10 2.50 6.53
CA ASN A 277 -9.83 1.64 7.47
C ASN A 277 -10.88 2.44 8.29
N CYS A 278 -11.31 1.88 9.43
CA CYS A 278 -12.38 2.40 10.27
C CYS A 278 -11.95 3.19 11.52
N ARG A 279 -10.72 3.70 11.58
CA ARG A 279 -10.24 4.53 12.71
C ARG A 279 -11.08 5.80 12.87
N VAL A 280 -11.80 5.94 13.99
CA VAL A 280 -12.60 7.14 14.31
C VAL A 280 -11.86 8.10 15.23
N VAL A 281 -11.09 7.56 16.18
CA VAL A 281 -10.29 8.33 17.13
C VAL A 281 -8.84 7.89 17.01
N ASP A 282 -7.96 8.87 16.83
CA ASP A 282 -6.54 8.60 16.62
C ASP A 282 -5.93 7.81 17.80
N GLY A 283 -5.18 6.75 17.46
CA GLY A 283 -4.54 5.85 18.41
C GLY A 283 -5.47 5.03 19.32
N GLN A 284 -6.80 5.03 19.10
CA GLN A 284 -7.75 4.33 19.97
C GLN A 284 -8.56 3.27 19.24
N ASP A 285 -8.46 2.02 19.69
CA ASP A 285 -9.26 0.89 19.20
C ASP A 285 -10.72 1.01 19.69
N THR A 286 -11.66 0.94 18.75
CA THR A 286 -13.11 1.13 19.01
C THR A 286 -13.96 -0.04 18.47
N PRO A 287 -13.75 -1.29 18.98
CA PRO A 287 -14.29 -2.54 18.43
C PRO A 287 -15.81 -2.77 18.63
N ASP A 288 -16.61 -1.71 18.60
CA ASP A 288 -18.05 -1.73 18.90
C ASP A 288 -18.94 -1.35 17.71
N GLY A 289 -18.37 -1.21 16.51
CA GLY A 289 -19.13 -0.88 15.29
C GLY A 289 -19.46 0.60 15.16
N THR A 290 -18.78 1.45 15.94
CA THR A 290 -18.97 2.92 15.92
C THR A 290 -18.67 3.52 14.54
N CYS A 291 -17.81 2.88 13.71
CA CYS A 291 -17.42 3.40 12.40
C CYS A 291 -18.61 3.65 11.47
N ALA A 292 -19.55 2.71 11.34
CA ALA A 292 -20.69 2.83 10.44
C ALA A 292 -21.56 4.08 10.73
N ALA A 293 -21.68 4.46 12.01
CA ALA A 293 -22.44 5.65 12.41
C ALA A 293 -21.76 6.96 11.98
N PHE A 294 -20.41 7.00 11.98
CA PHE A 294 -19.63 8.16 11.54
C PHE A 294 -19.41 8.19 10.02
N SER A 295 -19.34 7.04 9.36
CA SER A 295 -19.25 6.96 7.90
C SER A 295 -20.49 7.52 7.21
N ALA A 296 -21.67 7.44 7.84
CA ALA A 296 -22.90 8.03 7.31
C ALA A 296 -22.85 9.57 7.18
N THR A 297 -21.92 10.24 7.86
CA THR A 297 -21.78 11.70 7.85
C THR A 297 -20.52 12.19 7.15
N SER A 298 -19.66 11.29 6.65
CA SER A 298 -18.45 11.62 5.90
C SER A 298 -18.70 11.36 4.40
N PRO A 299 -18.75 12.42 3.55
CA PRO A 299 -18.75 12.23 2.09
C PRO A 299 -17.55 11.37 1.70
N GLY A 300 -17.71 10.34 0.86
CA GLY A 300 -16.59 9.48 0.44
C GLY A 300 -16.04 8.52 1.51
N GLY A 301 -16.40 8.70 2.79
CA GLY A 301 -15.72 8.06 3.91
C GLY A 301 -14.23 8.45 4.06
N PHE A 302 -13.77 9.53 3.40
CA PHE A 302 -12.33 9.87 3.27
C PHE A 302 -11.74 10.56 4.51
N LEU A 303 -12.55 11.26 5.32
CA LEU A 303 -12.07 12.03 6.48
C LEU A 303 -11.68 11.16 7.68
N ILE A 304 -12.09 9.89 7.70
CA ILE A 304 -11.88 8.98 8.82
C ILE A 304 -11.11 7.75 8.38
N GLY A 305 -10.33 7.19 9.30
CA GLY A 305 -9.48 6.04 9.07
C GLY A 305 -8.00 6.38 8.98
N THR A 306 -7.20 5.34 9.03
CA THR A 306 -5.78 5.32 8.70
C THR A 306 -5.59 4.68 7.34
N ASP A 307 -4.71 5.22 6.52
CA ASP A 307 -4.26 4.54 5.30
C ASP A 307 -3.38 3.35 5.73
N LEU A 308 -3.89 2.13 5.53
CA LEU A 308 -3.18 0.92 5.92
C LEU A 308 -1.83 0.82 5.20
N ASN A 309 -1.72 1.27 3.95
CA ASN A 309 -0.47 1.23 3.20
C ASN A 309 0.41 2.47 3.44
N ARG A 310 0.19 3.17 4.55
CA ARG A 310 1.10 4.15 5.17
C ARG A 310 1.45 3.80 6.62
N ASN A 311 0.90 2.70 7.13
CA ASN A 311 0.98 2.33 8.55
C ASN A 311 1.97 1.21 8.85
N TYR A 312 2.72 0.73 7.86
CA TYR A 312 3.79 -0.24 8.09
C TYR A 312 5.08 0.43 8.56
N GLY A 313 5.99 -0.35 9.17
CA GLY A 313 7.32 0.13 9.56
C GLY A 313 8.28 0.30 8.38
N GLY A 314 9.48 0.83 8.64
CA GLY A 314 10.48 1.08 7.59
C GLY A 314 10.20 2.39 6.85
N LEU A 315 10.99 3.42 7.16
CA LEU A 315 10.81 4.80 6.66
C LEU A 315 9.46 5.45 7.01
N TRP A 316 8.65 4.82 7.86
CA TRP A 316 7.33 5.31 8.28
C TRP A 316 7.36 6.78 8.70
N GLY A 317 6.34 7.53 8.27
CA GLY A 317 6.17 8.95 8.59
C GLY A 317 7.05 9.90 7.78
N GLY A 318 7.66 9.42 6.70
CA GLY A 318 8.38 10.25 5.74
C GLY A 318 7.51 10.75 4.59
N PRO A 319 8.14 11.17 3.48
CA PRO A 319 7.44 11.66 2.31
C PRO A 319 6.34 10.71 1.81
N GLY A 320 5.25 11.29 1.31
CA GLY A 320 4.11 10.53 0.80
C GLY A 320 3.11 10.03 1.83
N ALA A 321 3.33 10.34 3.11
CA ALA A 321 2.46 9.99 4.21
C ALA A 321 2.14 11.25 5.04
N SER A 322 0.90 11.40 5.48
CA SER A 322 0.44 12.57 6.22
C SER A 322 0.30 12.25 7.71
N ASP A 323 0.58 13.23 8.58
CA ASP A 323 0.30 13.18 10.02
C ASP A 323 -1.06 13.84 10.38
N LEU A 324 -1.75 14.40 9.39
CA LEU A 324 -3.10 14.96 9.55
C LEU A 324 -4.14 13.84 9.46
N PHE A 325 -4.87 13.60 10.55
CA PHE A 325 -5.87 12.52 10.64
C PHE A 325 -6.91 12.50 9.50
N ALA A 326 -7.31 13.68 9.01
CA ALA A 326 -8.30 13.83 7.95
C ALA A 326 -7.77 13.52 6.55
N ASP A 327 -6.44 13.39 6.38
CA ASP A 327 -5.79 13.20 5.09
C ASP A 327 -6.03 11.78 4.53
N PRO A 328 -6.25 11.60 3.22
CA PRO A 328 -6.37 10.29 2.59
C PRO A 328 -5.16 9.37 2.79
N THR A 329 -3.98 9.95 3.01
CA THR A 329 -2.70 9.26 3.24
C THR A 329 -2.25 9.30 4.70
N TYR A 330 -3.18 9.54 5.63
CA TYR A 330 -2.89 9.58 7.06
C TYR A 330 -2.21 8.27 7.52
N ARG A 331 -1.00 8.42 8.08
CA ARG A 331 -0.07 7.32 8.39
C ARG A 331 -0.39 6.51 9.65
N GLY A 332 -1.34 6.99 10.47
CA GLY A 332 -1.62 6.47 11.80
C GLY A 332 -0.75 7.11 12.89
N ALA A 333 -1.12 6.86 14.15
CA ALA A 333 -0.43 7.43 15.31
C ALA A 333 1.01 6.96 15.46
N GLU A 334 1.27 5.69 15.13
CA GLU A 334 2.55 5.00 15.24
C GLU A 334 2.65 3.88 14.18
N PRO A 335 3.85 3.37 13.84
CA PRO A 335 3.96 2.19 12.98
C PRO A 335 3.17 1.03 13.57
N PHE A 336 2.35 0.38 12.76
CA PHE A 336 1.45 -0.70 13.17
C PHE A 336 0.39 -0.30 14.22
N SER A 337 -0.04 0.97 14.25
CA SER A 337 -1.17 1.41 15.07
C SER A 337 -2.48 0.69 14.70
N GLU A 338 -2.61 0.19 13.48
CA GLU A 338 -3.84 -0.47 13.02
C GLU A 338 -3.84 -1.99 13.28
N PRO A 339 -4.94 -2.58 13.79
CA PRO A 339 -5.01 -4.03 14.00
C PRO A 339 -4.89 -4.82 12.68
N GLU A 340 -5.34 -4.24 11.57
CA GLU A 340 -5.20 -4.83 10.24
C GLU A 340 -3.72 -4.98 9.82
N THR A 341 -2.90 -3.95 10.02
CA THR A 341 -1.47 -4.01 9.69
C THR A 341 -0.69 -4.88 10.66
N ARG A 342 -1.07 -4.93 11.96
CA ARG A 342 -0.52 -5.89 12.93
C ARG A 342 -0.75 -7.34 12.52
N ASN A 343 -1.93 -7.66 11.98
CA ASN A 343 -2.23 -8.99 11.46
C ASN A 343 -1.31 -9.40 10.31
N VAL A 344 -1.04 -8.48 9.37
CA VAL A 344 -0.08 -8.72 8.27
C VAL A 344 1.34 -8.86 8.80
N ARG A 345 1.75 -7.97 9.73
CA ARG A 345 3.05 -8.04 10.40
C ARG A 345 3.29 -9.41 11.03
N ASP A 346 2.37 -9.85 11.87
CA ASP A 346 2.50 -11.11 12.60
C ASP A 346 2.51 -12.32 11.65
N LEU A 347 1.77 -12.26 10.54
CA LEU A 347 1.78 -13.30 9.50
C LEU A 347 3.15 -13.43 8.84
N ILE A 348 3.75 -12.29 8.45
CA ILE A 348 5.06 -12.23 7.81
C ILE A 348 6.15 -12.61 8.82
N SER A 349 6.14 -12.02 10.02
CA SER A 349 7.15 -12.24 11.06
C SER A 349 7.22 -13.66 11.60
N THR A 350 6.18 -14.48 11.38
CA THR A 350 6.12 -15.87 11.82
C THR A 350 6.39 -16.89 10.71
N ARG A 351 6.76 -16.42 9.51
CA ARG A 351 7.04 -17.25 8.33
C ARG A 351 8.34 -16.84 7.65
N GLN A 352 8.86 -17.73 6.83
CA GLN A 352 10.02 -17.45 5.98
C GLN A 352 9.51 -16.88 4.65
N VAL A 353 9.08 -15.61 4.65
CA VAL A 353 8.49 -14.95 3.48
C VAL A 353 9.59 -14.47 2.56
N THR A 354 9.77 -15.12 1.41
CA THR A 354 10.84 -14.83 0.44
C THR A 354 10.36 -13.98 -0.75
N MET A 355 9.04 -13.95 -0.97
CA MET A 355 8.37 -13.13 -1.96
C MET A 355 7.06 -12.60 -1.37
N MET A 356 6.70 -11.37 -1.70
CA MET A 356 5.47 -10.72 -1.25
C MET A 356 4.88 -9.84 -2.37
N ILE A 357 3.58 -9.97 -2.62
CA ILE A 357 2.83 -9.06 -3.49
C ILE A 357 1.66 -8.42 -2.73
N SER A 358 1.56 -7.10 -2.74
CA SER A 358 0.35 -6.37 -2.39
C SER A 358 -0.40 -5.99 -3.66
N ASN A 359 -1.59 -6.53 -3.87
CA ASN A 359 -2.45 -6.11 -4.97
C ASN A 359 -3.24 -4.86 -4.57
N HIS A 360 -3.29 -3.92 -5.51
CA HIS A 360 -3.97 -2.64 -5.49
C HIS A 360 -4.70 -2.41 -6.82
N THR A 361 -5.41 -1.30 -6.97
CA THR A 361 -6.16 -0.92 -8.18
C THR A 361 -6.29 0.61 -8.18
N PHE A 362 -5.91 1.34 -9.22
CA PHE A 362 -5.59 0.94 -10.60
C PHE A 362 -4.36 1.71 -11.10
N SER A 363 -3.75 1.27 -12.21
CA SER A 363 -2.80 2.03 -13.08
C SER A 363 -2.06 1.14 -14.12
N ASN A 364 -2.26 -0.18 -14.12
CA ASN A 364 -1.44 -1.14 -14.88
C ASN A 364 0.05 -1.06 -14.54
N LEU A 365 0.37 -1.11 -13.24
CA LEU A 365 1.75 -1.00 -12.74
C LEU A 365 2.16 -2.23 -11.95
N VAL A 366 3.46 -2.53 -12.00
CA VAL A 366 4.17 -3.37 -11.05
C VAL A 366 5.25 -2.49 -10.43
N LEU A 367 5.06 -2.14 -9.17
CA LEU A 367 5.91 -1.24 -8.41
C LEU A 367 6.91 -2.06 -7.59
N ARG A 368 8.15 -1.57 -7.52
CA ARG A 368 9.20 -2.13 -6.67
C ARG A 368 9.74 -1.09 -5.67
N PRO A 369 10.24 -1.55 -4.50
CA PRO A 369 10.98 -0.74 -3.56
C PRO A 369 12.16 0.02 -4.19
N ASN A 370 12.61 1.12 -3.59
CA ASN A 370 11.96 1.80 -2.46
C ASN A 370 10.78 2.66 -2.94
N GLY A 371 9.81 2.89 -2.06
CA GLY A 371 8.74 3.86 -2.27
C GLY A 371 9.21 5.31 -2.20
N VAL A 372 10.45 5.58 -1.78
CA VAL A 372 11.03 6.93 -1.67
C VAL A 372 12.12 7.12 -2.71
N ASN A 373 12.18 8.31 -3.31
CA ASN A 373 13.24 8.68 -4.24
C ASN A 373 14.63 8.48 -3.60
N PRO A 374 15.54 7.71 -4.23
CA PRO A 374 16.88 7.42 -3.71
C PRO A 374 17.71 8.65 -3.34
N THR A 375 17.43 9.81 -3.93
CA THR A 375 18.16 11.06 -3.67
C THR A 375 17.62 11.84 -2.49
N THR A 376 16.45 11.48 -1.96
CA THR A 376 15.86 12.15 -0.80
C THR A 376 16.77 11.94 0.42
N ILE A 377 17.08 13.03 1.12
CA ILE A 377 17.93 12.99 2.31
C ILE A 377 17.10 12.51 3.50
N GLY A 378 17.52 11.40 4.11
CA GLY A 378 16.94 10.87 5.33
C GLY A 378 17.38 11.67 6.57
N HIS A 379 16.81 11.32 7.73
CA HIS A 379 17.13 11.98 9.00
C HIS A 379 18.59 11.84 9.44
N ASP A 380 19.31 10.85 8.90
CA ASP A 380 20.73 10.62 9.16
C ASP A 380 21.63 11.57 8.35
N GLY A 381 21.04 12.45 7.54
CA GLY A 381 21.75 13.40 6.69
C GLY A 381 22.31 12.77 5.41
N LEU A 382 21.94 11.52 5.10
CA LEU A 382 22.39 10.79 3.93
C LEU A 382 21.22 10.55 2.96
N PRO A 383 21.49 10.41 1.64
CA PRO A 383 20.47 9.94 0.71
C PRO A 383 19.96 8.56 1.12
N VAL A 384 18.65 8.33 0.99
CA VAL A 384 18.01 7.02 1.25
C VAL A 384 18.71 5.91 0.45
N GLY A 385 19.08 6.20 -0.80
CA GLY A 385 19.69 5.27 -1.72
C GLY A 385 18.70 4.27 -2.32
N ASP A 386 19.16 3.54 -3.32
CA ASP A 386 18.34 2.50 -3.96
C ASP A 386 18.28 1.24 -3.08
N ALA A 387 17.31 0.38 -3.37
CA ALA A 387 17.26 -0.95 -2.80
C ALA A 387 18.54 -1.73 -3.19
N PRO A 388 19.24 -2.40 -2.25
CA PRO A 388 20.43 -3.17 -2.60
C PRO A 388 20.20 -4.27 -3.64
N ASP A 389 18.98 -4.80 -3.72
CA ASP A 389 18.58 -5.83 -4.69
C ASP A 389 17.88 -5.25 -5.95
N GLU A 390 17.93 -3.93 -6.15
CA GLU A 390 17.29 -3.19 -7.23
C GLU A 390 17.43 -3.87 -8.61
N GLU A 391 18.65 -4.24 -9.00
CA GLU A 391 18.92 -4.85 -10.31
C GLU A 391 18.14 -6.17 -10.50
N ALA A 392 18.17 -7.03 -9.48
CA ALA A 392 17.48 -8.31 -9.52
C ALA A 392 15.96 -8.14 -9.48
N MET A 393 15.46 -7.17 -8.70
CA MET A 393 14.04 -6.85 -8.64
C MET A 393 13.55 -6.25 -9.97
N LYS A 394 14.36 -5.43 -10.64
CA LYS A 394 14.03 -4.91 -11.98
C LYS A 394 13.85 -6.02 -13.00
N VAL A 395 14.74 -7.00 -13.00
CA VAL A 395 14.68 -8.16 -13.90
C VAL A 395 13.43 -8.99 -13.64
N LEU A 396 13.18 -9.36 -12.38
CA LEU A 396 11.99 -10.14 -12.02
C LEU A 396 10.69 -9.38 -12.32
N GLY A 397 10.64 -8.07 -12.04
CA GLY A 397 9.53 -7.20 -12.41
C GLY A 397 9.26 -7.21 -13.92
N ALA A 398 10.30 -7.15 -14.74
CA ALA A 398 10.17 -7.22 -16.20
C ALA A 398 9.68 -8.60 -16.69
N GLU A 399 10.11 -9.69 -16.04
CA GLU A 399 9.61 -11.04 -16.32
C GLU A 399 8.12 -11.16 -15.98
N MET A 400 7.68 -10.56 -14.87
CA MET A 400 6.26 -10.50 -14.52
C MET A 400 5.47 -9.67 -15.54
N THR A 401 5.90 -8.45 -15.86
CA THR A 401 5.15 -7.54 -16.74
C THR A 401 5.11 -7.96 -18.20
N ALA A 402 6.04 -8.81 -18.65
CA ALA A 402 5.99 -9.44 -19.96
C ALA A 402 4.70 -10.28 -20.19
N ASN A 403 3.93 -10.55 -19.13
CA ASN A 403 2.73 -11.37 -19.17
C ASN A 403 1.41 -10.60 -19.14
N ASN A 404 1.41 -9.33 -18.73
CA ASN A 404 0.19 -8.52 -18.59
C ASN A 404 0.28 -7.14 -19.28
N GLY A 405 1.47 -6.71 -19.71
CA GLY A 405 1.65 -5.42 -20.37
C GLY A 405 1.69 -4.22 -19.43
N TYR A 406 1.85 -4.46 -18.13
CA TYR A 406 1.98 -3.41 -17.13
C TYR A 406 3.37 -2.75 -17.20
N ALA A 407 3.50 -1.54 -16.67
CA ALA A 407 4.82 -0.91 -16.53
C ALA A 407 5.51 -1.40 -15.24
N ASN A 408 6.81 -1.68 -15.32
CA ASN A 408 7.65 -2.02 -14.17
C ASN A 408 8.48 -0.80 -13.78
N ILE A 409 8.11 -0.15 -12.68
CA ILE A 409 8.70 1.13 -12.24
C ILE A 409 8.98 1.09 -10.73
N HIS A 410 9.78 2.03 -10.22
CA HIS A 410 9.89 2.23 -8.78
C HIS A 410 8.59 2.81 -8.21
N GLY A 411 8.31 2.53 -6.93
CA GLY A 411 7.17 3.16 -6.24
C GLY A 411 7.23 4.69 -6.30
N TRP A 412 8.41 5.28 -6.06
CA TRP A 412 8.60 6.74 -6.05
C TRP A 412 8.42 7.40 -7.43
N GLU A 413 8.55 6.66 -8.53
CA GLU A 413 8.34 7.21 -9.89
C GLU A 413 6.86 7.55 -10.14
N LEU A 414 5.95 6.97 -9.34
CA LEU A 414 4.56 7.41 -9.23
C LEU A 414 4.50 8.69 -8.38
N TYR A 415 4.87 8.54 -7.10
CA TYR A 415 5.12 9.60 -6.12
C TYR A 415 5.79 8.95 -4.90
N ASP A 416 6.49 9.74 -4.08
CA ASP A 416 7.08 9.22 -2.85
C ASP A 416 5.99 8.59 -1.96
N THR A 417 6.29 7.43 -1.36
CA THR A 417 5.44 6.73 -0.41
C THR A 417 6.30 6.14 0.71
N THR A 418 5.87 6.28 1.96
CA THR A 418 6.50 5.65 3.12
C THR A 418 5.51 4.85 3.94
N GLY A 419 6.01 3.86 4.68
CA GLY A 419 5.18 2.98 5.50
C GLY A 419 4.29 2.04 4.68
N THR A 420 4.74 1.63 3.50
CA THR A 420 4.06 0.65 2.64
C THR A 420 4.40 -0.79 3.03
N THR A 421 3.52 -1.71 2.67
CA THR A 421 3.63 -3.14 3.03
C THR A 421 4.87 -3.79 2.42
N GLU A 422 5.14 -3.48 1.15
CA GLU A 422 6.22 -4.03 0.35
C GLU A 422 7.59 -3.54 0.78
N ASP A 423 7.73 -2.24 1.07
CA ASP A 423 8.95 -1.69 1.61
C ASP A 423 9.23 -2.29 2.99
N TRP A 424 8.24 -2.35 3.89
CA TRP A 424 8.43 -2.97 5.20
C TRP A 424 8.82 -4.44 5.09
N SER A 425 8.08 -5.24 4.31
CA SER A 425 8.36 -6.67 4.16
C SER A 425 9.75 -6.91 3.62
N TYR A 426 10.18 -6.14 2.62
CA TYR A 426 11.53 -6.20 2.07
C TYR A 426 12.58 -5.78 3.12
N ASN A 427 12.35 -4.67 3.81
CA ASN A 427 13.24 -4.16 4.84
C ASN A 427 13.35 -5.08 6.05
N ALA A 428 12.29 -5.80 6.43
CA ALA A 428 12.27 -6.69 7.59
C ALA A 428 12.80 -8.10 7.26
N THR A 429 12.44 -8.65 6.10
CA THR A 429 12.72 -10.06 5.77
C THR A 429 13.83 -10.24 4.74
N GLY A 430 14.09 -9.21 3.93
CA GLY A 430 14.88 -9.32 2.71
C GLY A 430 14.21 -10.14 1.60
N GLY A 431 13.01 -10.68 1.79
CA GLY A 431 12.22 -11.24 0.68
C GLY A 431 11.77 -10.14 -0.26
N TYR A 432 11.70 -10.41 -1.57
CA TYR A 432 11.30 -9.38 -2.53
C TYR A 432 9.83 -8.98 -2.34
N GLY A 433 9.57 -7.68 -2.27
CA GLY A 433 8.24 -7.10 -2.17
C GLY A 433 7.87 -6.36 -3.46
N TYR A 434 6.63 -6.50 -3.92
CA TYR A 434 6.08 -5.74 -5.04
C TYR A 434 4.65 -5.29 -4.75
N THR A 435 4.25 -4.21 -5.42
CA THR A 435 2.87 -3.77 -5.49
C THR A 435 2.36 -3.91 -6.92
N PHE A 436 1.15 -4.42 -7.11
CA PHE A 436 0.47 -4.47 -8.40
C PHE A 436 -0.69 -3.48 -8.41
N GLU A 437 -0.70 -2.53 -9.34
CA GLU A 437 -1.84 -1.63 -9.58
C GLU A 437 -2.68 -2.18 -10.73
N ILE A 438 -3.75 -2.91 -10.40
CA ILE A 438 -4.49 -3.71 -11.37
C ILE A 438 -5.47 -2.86 -12.17
N GLY A 439 -5.47 -3.03 -13.50
CA GLY A 439 -6.41 -2.37 -14.37
C GLY A 439 -6.01 -0.93 -14.71
N PRO A 440 -6.55 -0.38 -15.82
CA PRO A 440 -6.01 0.87 -16.37
C PRO A 440 -6.67 2.17 -15.89
N ASN A 441 -7.95 2.16 -15.48
CA ASN A 441 -8.75 3.40 -15.58
C ASN A 441 -9.76 3.71 -14.46
N GLU A 442 -10.15 2.75 -13.62
CA GLU A 442 -11.18 3.00 -12.59
C GLU A 442 -11.09 1.98 -11.45
N PHE A 443 -11.60 2.35 -10.28
CA PHE A 443 -11.65 1.51 -9.07
C PHE A 443 -12.61 0.33 -9.19
N HIS A 444 -13.75 0.54 -9.83
CA HIS A 444 -14.83 -0.45 -9.98
C HIS A 444 -15.10 -0.72 -11.47
N PRO A 445 -14.15 -1.28 -12.23
CA PRO A 445 -14.41 -1.57 -13.63
C PRO A 445 -15.51 -2.63 -13.76
N PRO A 446 -16.25 -2.67 -14.89
CA PRO A 446 -17.14 -3.79 -15.18
C PRO A 446 -16.45 -5.12 -14.97
N PHE A 447 -17.12 -6.09 -14.34
CA PHE A 447 -16.48 -7.31 -13.86
C PHE A 447 -15.80 -8.13 -14.97
N ALA A 448 -16.31 -8.06 -16.20
CA ALA A 448 -15.67 -8.66 -17.37
C ALA A 448 -14.21 -8.18 -17.58
N GLN A 449 -13.89 -6.93 -17.24
CA GLN A 449 -12.52 -6.42 -17.31
C GLN A 449 -11.64 -7.03 -16.21
N VAL A 450 -12.18 -7.27 -15.01
CA VAL A 450 -11.44 -7.98 -13.94
C VAL A 450 -11.04 -9.39 -14.39
N VAL A 451 -11.94 -10.06 -15.12
CA VAL A 451 -11.66 -11.35 -15.76
C VAL A 451 -10.51 -11.20 -16.75
N ASP A 452 -10.60 -10.24 -17.66
CA ASP A 452 -9.61 -9.98 -18.71
C ASP A 452 -8.22 -9.64 -18.15
N GLU A 453 -8.13 -8.84 -17.08
CA GLU A 453 -6.84 -8.54 -16.43
C GLU A 453 -6.21 -9.80 -15.79
N TYR A 454 -7.03 -10.69 -15.24
CA TYR A 454 -6.54 -11.90 -14.59
C TYR A 454 -6.06 -12.95 -15.61
N VAL A 455 -6.88 -13.29 -16.60
CA VAL A 455 -6.56 -14.33 -17.60
C VAL A 455 -5.77 -13.79 -18.79
N GLY A 456 -5.66 -12.47 -18.90
CA GLY A 456 -5.09 -11.74 -20.02
C GLY A 456 -6.05 -11.60 -21.19
N ALA A 457 -5.99 -10.44 -21.86
CA ALA A 457 -6.74 -10.14 -23.07
C ALA A 457 -5.82 -9.62 -24.19
N GLY A 458 -6.33 -9.58 -25.42
CA GLY A 458 -5.60 -9.06 -26.58
C GLY A 458 -4.24 -9.77 -26.78
N ALA A 459 -3.14 -9.00 -26.78
CA ALA A 459 -1.79 -9.53 -26.95
C ALA A 459 -1.32 -10.43 -25.78
N TYR A 460 -2.01 -10.38 -24.64
CA TYR A 460 -1.70 -11.12 -23.43
C TYR A 460 -2.69 -12.26 -23.15
N ALA A 461 -3.56 -12.60 -24.12
CA ALA A 461 -4.55 -13.65 -23.96
C ALA A 461 -3.95 -14.99 -23.47
N GLY A 462 -4.44 -15.50 -22.34
CA GLY A 462 -3.95 -16.73 -21.71
C GLY A 462 -2.76 -16.54 -20.77
N LYS A 463 -2.34 -15.29 -20.52
CA LYS A 463 -1.29 -14.92 -19.56
C LYS A 463 -1.90 -14.11 -18.41
N GLY A 464 -1.95 -12.78 -18.56
CA GLY A 464 -2.50 -11.84 -17.57
C GLY A 464 -1.74 -11.85 -16.24
N ASN A 465 -2.38 -11.31 -15.20
CA ASN A 465 -1.83 -11.30 -13.84
C ASN A 465 -1.65 -12.72 -13.28
N ARG A 466 -2.47 -13.69 -13.71
CA ARG A 466 -2.28 -15.10 -13.34
C ARG A 466 -0.87 -15.59 -13.64
N GLU A 467 -0.38 -15.33 -14.84
CA GLU A 467 0.96 -15.78 -15.25
C GLU A 467 2.07 -15.01 -14.53
N ALA A 468 1.90 -13.70 -14.31
CA ALA A 468 2.82 -12.90 -13.51
C ALA A 468 2.95 -13.43 -12.06
N TYR A 469 1.85 -13.83 -11.43
CA TYR A 469 1.87 -14.43 -10.10
C TYR A 469 2.55 -15.81 -10.05
N LEU A 470 2.46 -16.59 -11.13
CA LEU A 470 3.21 -17.86 -11.22
C LEU A 470 4.71 -17.61 -11.34
N VAL A 471 5.14 -16.59 -12.10
CA VAL A 471 6.55 -16.15 -12.18
C VAL A 471 7.07 -15.70 -10.80
N ALA A 472 6.28 -14.92 -10.07
CA ALA A 472 6.58 -14.54 -8.69
C ALA A 472 6.76 -15.77 -7.77
N PHE A 473 5.87 -16.76 -7.89
CA PHE A 473 5.96 -17.98 -7.07
C PHE A 473 7.18 -18.84 -7.46
N GLU A 474 7.57 -18.85 -8.74
CA GLU A 474 8.81 -19.49 -9.20
C GLU A 474 10.04 -18.87 -8.55
N ASN A 475 10.10 -17.54 -8.44
CA ASN A 475 11.16 -16.85 -7.71
C ASN A 475 11.15 -17.16 -6.21
N ALA A 476 9.97 -17.22 -5.59
CA ALA A 476 9.83 -17.47 -4.16
C ALA A 476 10.44 -18.83 -3.73
N VAL A 477 10.39 -19.84 -4.63
CA VAL A 477 10.93 -21.18 -4.39
C VAL A 477 12.33 -21.39 -4.97
N ASP A 478 12.89 -20.41 -5.67
CA ASP A 478 14.25 -20.47 -6.19
C ASP A 478 15.25 -20.19 -5.07
N ARG A 479 16.09 -21.17 -4.75
CA ARG A 479 17.11 -21.04 -3.69
C ARG A 479 18.23 -20.07 -4.03
N SER A 480 18.30 -19.56 -5.26
CA SER A 480 19.17 -18.43 -5.59
C SER A 480 18.65 -17.11 -4.99
N SER A 481 17.33 -17.00 -4.75
CA SER A 481 16.68 -15.78 -4.28
C SER A 481 16.61 -15.65 -2.75
N HIS A 482 17.00 -16.67 -1.99
CA HIS A 482 16.95 -16.66 -0.52
C HIS A 482 18.02 -17.58 0.09
N ALA A 483 18.13 -17.59 1.42
CA ALA A 483 19.14 -18.36 2.12
C ALA A 483 18.64 -19.77 2.49
N VAL A 484 19.55 -20.74 2.59
CA VAL A 484 19.20 -22.12 2.97
C VAL A 484 20.10 -22.62 4.09
N ILE A 485 19.52 -23.15 5.15
CA ILE A 485 20.25 -23.89 6.17
C ILE A 485 19.92 -25.37 6.12
N SER A 486 20.90 -26.20 6.48
CA SER A 486 20.70 -27.64 6.60
C SER A 486 21.52 -28.22 7.73
N GLY A 487 21.15 -29.39 8.21
CA GLY A 487 21.91 -30.03 9.27
C GLY A 487 21.30 -31.34 9.71
N LYS A 488 21.78 -31.82 10.87
CA LYS A 488 21.28 -33.04 11.52
C LYS A 488 20.63 -32.69 12.85
N ALA A 489 19.42 -33.17 13.07
CA ALA A 489 18.70 -33.06 14.33
C ALA A 489 17.83 -34.33 14.53
N PRO A 490 17.47 -34.70 15.77
CA PRO A 490 16.57 -35.83 16.02
C PRO A 490 15.24 -35.64 15.28
N ALA A 491 14.60 -36.73 14.85
CA ALA A 491 13.25 -36.65 14.31
C ALA A 491 12.26 -36.19 15.40
N GLY A 492 11.35 -35.30 15.05
CA GLY A 492 10.41 -34.67 15.99
C GLY A 492 10.98 -33.49 16.78
N ALA A 493 12.25 -33.12 16.55
CA ALA A 493 12.81 -31.92 17.14
C ALA A 493 12.15 -30.66 16.55
N THR A 494 11.91 -29.66 17.39
CA THR A 494 11.49 -28.33 16.94
C THR A 494 12.73 -27.47 16.77
N LEU A 495 12.95 -26.98 15.55
CA LEU A 495 13.98 -25.98 15.27
C LEU A 495 13.30 -24.62 15.22
N ARG A 496 13.82 -23.64 15.95
CA ARG A 496 13.29 -22.27 15.97
C ARG A 496 14.39 -21.30 15.61
N LEU A 497 14.08 -20.40 14.67
CA LEU A 497 14.91 -19.28 14.30
C LEU A 497 14.26 -18.02 14.85
N ARG A 498 15.02 -17.23 15.59
CA ARG A 498 14.61 -15.91 16.08
C ARG A 498 15.64 -14.87 15.74
N LYS A 499 15.18 -13.69 15.36
CA LYS A 499 16.00 -12.50 15.16
C LYS A 499 15.21 -11.29 15.64
N GLU A 500 15.88 -10.40 16.35
CA GLU A 500 15.33 -9.10 16.75
C GLU A 500 16.25 -8.02 16.21
N PHE A 501 15.68 -6.93 15.75
CA PHE A 501 16.42 -5.84 15.12
C PHE A 501 15.69 -4.53 15.24
N SER A 502 16.42 -3.43 15.07
CA SER A 502 15.82 -2.10 14.96
C SER A 502 15.30 -1.90 13.53
N THR A 503 14.09 -1.38 13.40
CA THR A 503 13.53 -0.91 12.14
C THR A 503 13.48 0.61 12.19
N PRO A 504 14.24 1.30 11.33
CA PRO A 504 14.25 2.75 11.29
C PRO A 504 12.97 3.27 10.64
N THR A 505 12.52 4.39 11.15
CA THR A 505 11.43 5.19 10.60
C THR A 505 12.01 6.47 10.01
N TRP A 506 11.15 7.37 9.53
CA TRP A 506 11.63 8.66 9.05
C TRP A 506 12.23 9.51 10.16
N SER A 507 11.68 9.43 11.37
CA SER A 507 12.18 10.17 12.53
C SER A 507 12.69 9.21 13.61
N PRO A 508 13.98 9.27 14.02
CA PRO A 508 14.62 8.31 14.92
C PRO A 508 13.87 8.04 16.23
N GLU A 509 13.11 9.02 16.73
CA GLU A 509 12.30 8.88 17.93
C GLU A 509 11.17 7.85 17.81
N ASN A 510 10.78 7.48 16.59
CA ASN A 510 9.74 6.49 16.30
C ASN A 510 10.33 5.14 15.85
N ASP A 511 11.66 5.00 15.83
CA ASP A 511 12.31 3.72 15.59
C ASP A 511 11.86 2.68 16.61
N PHE A 512 11.62 1.46 16.14
CA PHE A 512 11.07 0.40 16.98
C PHE A 512 11.77 -0.92 16.75
N THR A 513 11.64 -1.82 17.72
CA THR A 513 12.18 -3.17 17.64
C THR A 513 11.22 -4.07 16.87
N ASP A 514 11.68 -4.57 15.73
CA ASP A 514 11.02 -5.66 15.00
C ASP A 514 11.58 -7.02 15.43
N SER A 515 10.78 -8.06 15.23
CA SER A 515 11.20 -9.44 15.44
C SER A 515 10.67 -10.37 14.38
N LEU A 516 11.52 -11.32 13.99
CA LEU A 516 11.14 -12.47 13.17
C LEU A 516 11.35 -13.73 14.00
N GLU A 517 10.31 -14.55 14.14
CA GLU A 517 10.41 -15.84 14.84
C GLU A 517 9.66 -16.92 14.06
N THR A 518 10.39 -17.89 13.53
CA THR A 518 9.84 -19.00 12.76
C THR A 518 10.27 -20.33 13.37
N SER A 519 9.50 -21.38 13.11
CA SER A 519 9.94 -22.73 13.52
C SER A 519 9.48 -23.82 12.56
N MET A 520 10.30 -24.87 12.48
CA MET A 520 10.03 -26.11 11.76
C MET A 520 10.14 -27.32 12.70
N VAL A 521 9.54 -28.45 12.29
CA VAL A 521 9.63 -29.74 12.96
C VAL A 521 10.32 -30.72 12.03
N THR A 522 11.38 -31.37 12.51
CA THR A 522 12.15 -32.32 11.71
C THR A 522 11.37 -33.62 11.51
N SER A 523 11.19 -34.05 10.27
CA SER A 523 10.56 -35.35 9.95
C SER A 523 11.54 -36.52 10.02
N GLY A 524 12.84 -36.26 9.87
CA GLY A 524 13.91 -37.25 9.88
C GLY A 524 15.15 -36.80 10.64
N LYS A 525 16.28 -37.46 10.40
CA LYS A 525 17.57 -37.16 11.05
C LYS A 525 18.31 -35.98 10.42
N THR A 526 17.82 -35.49 9.29
CA THR A 526 18.36 -34.37 8.53
C THR A 526 17.25 -33.38 8.24
N PHE A 527 17.60 -32.12 8.11
CA PHE A 527 16.68 -31.07 7.70
C PHE A 527 17.33 -30.16 6.66
N THR A 528 16.46 -29.53 5.87
CA THR A 528 16.75 -28.38 5.03
C THR A 528 15.67 -27.37 5.35
N TRP A 529 16.05 -26.11 5.49
CA TRP A 529 15.16 -25.01 5.81
C TRP A 529 15.54 -23.83 4.94
N ASP A 530 14.58 -23.41 4.11
CA ASP A 530 14.64 -22.19 3.32
C ASP A 530 14.27 -21.02 4.23
N ILE A 531 15.16 -20.03 4.34
CA ILE A 531 15.06 -18.94 5.32
C ILE A 531 15.38 -17.58 4.71
N ASN A 532 14.81 -16.55 5.32
CA ASN A 532 15.20 -15.16 5.16
C ASN A 532 16.66 -14.98 5.58
N GLN A 533 17.41 -14.26 4.75
CA GLN A 533 18.82 -13.97 4.97
C GLN A 533 19.04 -13.06 6.20
N SER A 534 20.26 -13.12 6.75
CA SER A 534 20.68 -12.26 7.86
C SER A 534 20.84 -10.81 7.42
N THR A 535 21.29 -10.57 6.19
CA THR A 535 21.52 -9.24 5.62
C THR A 535 20.21 -8.66 5.08
N ARG A 536 19.61 -7.72 5.84
CA ARG A 536 18.41 -6.98 5.41
C ARG A 536 18.78 -5.70 4.68
N PRO A 537 17.93 -5.20 3.75
CA PRO A 537 18.20 -4.01 2.94
C PRO A 537 18.58 -2.76 3.75
N VAL A 538 17.98 -2.59 4.94
CA VAL A 538 18.24 -1.46 5.85
C VAL A 538 19.67 -1.46 6.40
N VAL A 539 20.23 -2.64 6.62
CA VAL A 539 21.50 -2.84 7.32
C VAL A 539 22.61 -3.31 6.40
N GLN A 540 22.30 -3.59 5.14
CA GLN A 540 23.29 -3.84 4.12
C GLN A 540 24.05 -2.56 3.81
N SER A 541 25.30 -2.75 3.39
CA SER A 541 26.12 -1.66 2.91
C SER A 541 25.47 -1.01 1.71
N ARG A 542 25.23 0.30 1.77
CA ARG A 542 24.73 1.10 0.67
C ARG A 542 25.89 1.87 0.07
N LEU A 543 25.93 1.92 -1.25
CA LEU A 543 26.81 2.84 -1.95
C LEU A 543 26.14 4.21 -1.89
N ILE A 544 26.70 5.12 -1.11
CA ILE A 544 26.27 6.52 -1.06
C ILE A 544 27.28 7.35 -1.84
N LYS A 545 26.76 8.24 -2.69
CA LYS A 545 27.58 9.26 -3.32
C LYS A 545 27.57 10.48 -2.40
N LEU A 546 28.71 10.74 -1.78
CA LEU A 546 28.93 11.94 -0.98
C LEU A 546 29.59 12.99 -1.85
N LEU A 547 29.01 14.18 -1.86
CA LEU A 547 29.61 15.37 -2.45
C LEU A 547 31.00 15.59 -1.86
N GLU A 548 32.02 15.83 -2.70
CA GLU A 548 33.30 16.34 -2.22
C GLU A 548 33.11 17.72 -1.56
N GLU A 549 33.96 18.07 -0.59
CA GLU A 549 33.79 19.30 0.21
C GLU A 549 33.82 20.58 -0.65
N GLU A 550 34.63 20.60 -1.72
CA GLU A 550 34.81 21.77 -2.58
C GLU A 550 34.21 21.54 -3.96
N PRO A 551 33.38 22.47 -4.48
CA PRO A 551 32.84 22.36 -5.83
C PRO A 551 33.94 22.52 -6.88
N THR A 552 33.85 21.75 -7.96
CA THR A 552 34.69 21.90 -9.15
C THR A 552 34.42 23.23 -9.85
N ARG A 553 33.17 23.70 -9.81
CA ARG A 553 32.73 25.00 -10.30
C ARG A 553 31.49 25.43 -9.53
N SER A 554 31.39 26.71 -9.20
CA SER A 554 30.19 27.29 -8.59
C SER A 554 29.89 28.65 -9.20
N GLU A 555 28.61 28.98 -9.33
CA GLU A 555 28.10 30.27 -9.75
C GLU A 555 26.98 30.72 -8.81
N THR A 556 27.00 32.00 -8.45
CA THR A 556 26.01 32.58 -7.56
C THR A 556 25.21 33.66 -8.29
N PHE A 557 23.90 33.61 -8.10
CA PHE A 557 22.92 34.50 -8.66
C PHE A 557 22.13 35.18 -7.54
N THR A 558 21.59 36.35 -7.84
CA THR A 558 20.66 37.05 -6.94
C THR A 558 19.45 37.53 -7.73
N GLY A 559 18.32 37.68 -7.06
CA GLY A 559 17.09 38.10 -7.73
C GLY A 559 16.00 38.59 -6.78
N THR A 560 14.94 39.10 -7.39
CA THR A 560 13.72 39.57 -6.71
C THR A 560 12.47 39.14 -7.48
N PRO A 561 12.00 37.89 -7.30
CA PRO A 561 10.83 37.37 -7.99
C PRO A 561 9.56 38.10 -7.51
N PRO A 562 8.68 38.53 -8.42
CA PRO A 562 7.43 39.19 -8.04
C PRO A 562 6.53 38.23 -7.27
N PRO A 563 5.66 38.71 -6.35
CA PRO A 563 4.72 37.84 -5.62
C PRO A 563 3.91 36.95 -6.56
N GLY A 564 3.93 35.64 -6.32
CA GLY A 564 3.27 34.63 -7.17
C GLY A 564 3.91 34.43 -8.56
N GLY A 565 5.12 34.96 -8.80
CA GLY A 565 5.87 34.78 -10.04
C GLY A 565 7.30 34.29 -9.79
N SER A 566 8.11 34.20 -10.85
CA SER A 566 9.44 33.56 -10.79
C SER A 566 10.54 34.33 -11.53
N VAL A 567 11.79 33.97 -11.25
CA VAL A 567 13.00 34.43 -11.96
C VAL A 567 13.85 33.23 -12.35
N ASP A 568 14.26 33.18 -13.62
CA ASP A 568 15.08 32.11 -14.18
C ASP A 568 16.55 32.55 -14.33
N HIS A 569 17.48 31.66 -13.97
CA HIS A 569 18.91 31.78 -14.25
C HIS A 569 19.37 30.59 -15.09
N GLU A 570 20.31 30.80 -16.00
CA GLU A 570 20.89 29.70 -16.78
C GLU A 570 22.24 29.28 -16.20
N PHE A 571 22.43 27.97 -16.04
CA PHE A 571 23.69 27.35 -15.66
C PHE A 571 24.08 26.29 -16.68
N VAL A 572 25.28 26.39 -17.25
CA VAL A 572 25.74 25.49 -18.32
C VAL A 572 26.67 24.43 -17.77
N VAL A 573 26.30 23.16 -17.90
CA VAL A 573 27.17 22.01 -17.61
C VAL A 573 27.92 21.63 -18.87
N THR A 574 29.26 21.72 -18.84
CA THR A 574 30.12 21.60 -20.03
C THR A 574 30.77 20.23 -20.19
N GLU A 575 30.88 19.45 -19.12
CA GLU A 575 31.61 18.19 -19.08
C GLU A 575 30.71 17.05 -18.57
N ALA A 576 30.91 15.85 -19.11
CA ALA A 576 30.11 14.67 -18.75
C ALA A 576 30.59 13.99 -17.45
N ASP A 577 31.74 14.42 -16.92
CA ASP A 577 32.43 13.77 -15.82
C ASP A 577 32.02 14.34 -14.46
N GLN A 578 31.17 15.37 -14.45
CA GLN A 578 30.65 15.97 -13.22
C GLN A 578 29.61 15.03 -12.61
N GLU A 579 29.78 14.68 -11.34
CA GLU A 579 28.94 13.69 -10.70
C GLU A 579 27.68 14.27 -10.09
N ILE A 580 27.72 15.51 -9.61
CA ILE A 580 26.56 16.15 -8.99
C ILE A 580 26.50 17.64 -9.35
N LEU A 581 25.31 18.13 -9.70
CA LEU A 581 24.95 19.54 -9.72
C LEU A 581 24.06 19.81 -8.50
N GLN A 582 24.52 20.63 -7.58
CA GLN A 582 23.75 21.10 -6.44
C GLN A 582 23.35 22.57 -6.66
N VAL A 583 22.11 22.88 -6.34
CA VAL A 583 21.55 24.22 -6.45
C VAL A 583 20.95 24.59 -5.10
N ASP A 584 21.59 25.52 -4.41
CA ASP A 584 21.19 26.00 -3.08
C ASP A 584 20.54 27.37 -3.20
N LEU A 585 19.39 27.57 -2.58
CA LEU A 585 18.67 28.83 -2.54
C LEU A 585 18.54 29.30 -1.09
N ASP A 586 19.07 30.49 -0.83
CA ASP A 586 19.12 31.12 0.50
C ASP A 586 18.53 32.54 0.46
N TRP A 587 17.92 32.97 1.56
CA TRP A 587 17.36 34.31 1.75
C TRP A 587 17.33 34.70 3.23
N PRO A 588 17.42 35.99 3.59
CA PRO A 588 17.64 36.42 4.97
C PRO A 588 16.40 36.38 5.88
N THR A 589 15.21 36.22 5.31
CA THR A 589 13.91 36.34 5.99
C THR A 589 13.24 34.97 6.16
N PRO A 590 12.28 34.82 7.10
CA PRO A 590 11.44 33.62 7.19
C PRO A 590 10.32 33.65 6.12
N ASP A 591 10.73 33.96 4.89
CA ASP A 591 9.86 33.98 3.72
C ASP A 591 9.82 32.59 3.06
N ASP A 592 8.95 32.42 2.08
CA ASP A 592 8.74 31.17 1.35
C ASP A 592 9.08 31.36 -0.13
N LEU A 593 10.21 30.79 -0.56
CA LEU A 593 10.69 30.82 -1.94
C LEU A 593 10.99 29.39 -2.38
N ASP A 594 10.45 28.97 -3.53
CA ASP A 594 10.69 27.63 -4.07
C ASP A 594 11.80 27.63 -5.12
N LEU A 595 12.40 26.47 -5.34
CA LEU A 595 13.43 26.22 -6.33
C LEU A 595 13.00 25.11 -7.29
N GLU A 596 13.02 25.40 -8.58
CA GLU A 596 12.91 24.40 -9.64
C GLU A 596 14.15 24.41 -10.53
N VAL A 597 14.56 23.23 -10.99
CA VAL A 597 15.69 23.04 -11.90
C VAL A 597 15.21 22.28 -13.12
N TYR A 598 15.41 22.88 -14.29
CA TYR A 598 15.03 22.32 -15.57
C TYR A 598 16.24 22.06 -16.44
N ARG A 599 16.20 21.01 -17.25
CA ARG A 599 17.06 20.85 -18.40
C ARG A 599 16.43 21.53 -19.61
N LYS A 600 17.20 22.37 -20.30
CA LYS A 600 16.77 23.02 -21.54
C LYS A 600 17.06 22.09 -22.72
N ASN A 601 15.99 21.67 -23.41
CA ASN A 601 16.07 20.86 -24.61
C ASN A 601 16.52 21.69 -25.82
N ALA A 602 16.95 21.01 -26.89
CA ALA A 602 17.43 21.66 -28.10
C ALA A 602 16.36 22.53 -28.81
N ASP A 603 15.07 22.22 -28.61
CA ASP A 603 13.94 22.98 -29.12
C ASP A 603 13.52 24.16 -28.22
N GLY A 604 14.22 24.34 -27.09
CA GLY A 604 13.94 25.37 -26.10
C GLY A 604 12.89 25.01 -25.05
N SER A 605 12.28 23.81 -25.13
CA SER A 605 11.41 23.30 -24.07
C SER A 605 12.21 22.97 -22.81
N LEU A 606 11.53 22.95 -21.66
CA LEU A 606 12.13 22.69 -20.36
C LEU A 606 11.63 21.34 -19.83
N THR A 607 12.55 20.46 -19.45
CA THR A 607 12.24 19.21 -18.74
C THR A 607 12.63 19.38 -17.28
N ALA A 608 11.71 19.20 -16.34
CA ALA A 608 12.05 19.26 -14.91
C ALA A 608 13.05 18.15 -14.55
N VAL A 609 14.10 18.50 -13.81
CA VAL A 609 15.16 17.56 -13.39
C VAL A 609 15.51 17.66 -11.90
N GLY A 610 14.92 18.62 -11.19
CA GLY A 610 14.98 18.74 -9.74
C GLY A 610 14.08 19.86 -9.25
N SER A 611 13.62 19.79 -8.01
CA SER A 611 12.94 20.89 -7.33
C SER A 611 13.06 20.75 -5.82
N SER A 612 12.75 21.82 -5.10
CA SER A 612 12.69 21.89 -3.64
C SER A 612 11.73 23.02 -3.25
N GLY A 613 10.74 22.69 -2.40
CA GLY A 613 9.76 23.61 -1.83
C GLY A 613 9.43 23.19 -0.40
N ASN A 614 10.30 23.57 0.53
CA ASN A 614 10.20 23.26 1.95
C ASN A 614 9.21 24.21 2.64
N PHE A 615 8.99 24.03 3.94
CA PHE A 615 8.09 24.88 4.70
C PHE A 615 8.67 26.31 4.88
N VAL A 616 7.78 27.27 5.14
CA VAL A 616 8.12 28.69 5.37
C VAL A 616 9.35 28.86 6.28
N GLY A 617 10.40 29.48 5.73
CA GLY A 617 11.63 29.83 6.42
C GLY A 617 12.77 28.82 6.32
N ASP A 618 12.50 27.60 5.85
CA ASP A 618 13.53 26.62 5.49
C ASP A 618 14.17 26.99 4.15
N LYS A 619 15.41 26.53 3.90
CA LYS A 619 16.15 26.85 2.66
C LYS A 619 15.94 25.78 1.61
N GLU A 620 16.01 26.16 0.33
CA GLU A 620 15.81 25.18 -0.75
C GLU A 620 17.12 24.64 -1.27
N LYS A 621 17.10 23.35 -1.62
CA LYS A 621 18.23 22.68 -2.23
C LYS A 621 17.76 21.62 -3.22
N ALA A 622 18.20 21.74 -4.46
CA ALA A 622 18.01 20.71 -5.49
C ALA A 622 19.35 20.03 -5.81
N THR A 623 19.35 18.70 -5.93
CA THR A 623 20.54 17.90 -6.27
C THR A 623 20.27 17.06 -7.51
N ILE A 624 21.08 17.22 -8.55
CA ILE A 624 20.99 16.51 -9.82
C ILE A 624 22.21 15.61 -9.92
N ASN A 625 21.99 14.30 -9.89
CA ASN A 625 23.05 13.30 -10.01
C ASN A 625 23.39 13.04 -11.49
N ALA A 626 24.68 12.88 -11.77
CA ALA A 626 25.26 12.70 -13.10
C ALA A 626 24.67 13.68 -14.14
N PRO A 627 24.73 15.01 -13.90
CA PRO A 627 24.16 16.00 -14.79
C PRO A 627 24.82 15.89 -16.16
N THR A 628 24.05 15.46 -17.15
CA THR A 628 24.52 15.41 -18.52
C THR A 628 24.83 16.82 -19.05
N PRO A 629 25.80 16.95 -20.00
CA PRO A 629 26.13 18.24 -20.59
C PRO A 629 24.93 18.95 -21.23
N GLY A 630 24.84 20.25 -21.04
CA GLY A 630 23.74 21.08 -21.52
C GLY A 630 23.44 22.28 -20.62
N THR A 631 22.44 23.07 -21.00
CA THR A 631 21.97 24.21 -20.22
C THR A 631 20.87 23.77 -19.26
N TYR A 632 21.01 24.19 -18.01
CA TYR A 632 20.00 24.05 -16.96
C TYR A 632 19.41 25.43 -16.66
N VAL A 633 18.10 25.47 -16.46
CA VAL A 633 17.37 26.67 -16.04
C VAL A 633 17.00 26.49 -14.58
N LEU A 634 17.50 27.40 -13.74
CA LEU A 634 17.29 27.44 -12.31
C LEU A 634 16.22 28.50 -12.04
N ARG A 635 15.02 28.08 -11.68
CA ARG A 635 13.87 28.94 -11.47
C ARG A 635 13.63 29.12 -9.99
N VAL A 636 13.63 30.37 -9.54
CA VAL A 636 13.25 30.74 -8.17
C VAL A 636 11.85 31.32 -8.19
N ILE A 637 10.94 30.74 -7.41
CA ILE A 637 9.52 31.10 -7.37
C ILE A 637 9.24 31.82 -6.05
N ASN A 638 8.49 32.92 -6.11
CA ASN A 638 8.00 33.60 -4.92
C ASN A 638 6.64 33.02 -4.52
N PHE A 639 6.66 32.06 -3.59
CA PHE A 639 5.46 31.42 -3.06
C PHE A 639 4.71 32.34 -2.09
N ALA A 640 5.41 32.83 -1.06
CA ALA A 640 4.83 33.73 -0.05
C ALA A 640 5.86 34.66 0.60
N SER A 641 6.74 35.27 -0.19
CA SER A 641 7.71 36.26 0.30
C SER A 641 7.21 37.70 0.13
N VAL A 642 7.23 38.45 1.24
CA VAL A 642 6.93 39.89 1.27
C VAL A 642 8.15 40.75 0.89
N THR A 643 9.36 40.18 0.95
CA THR A 643 10.64 40.84 0.65
C THR A 643 11.60 39.87 -0.06
N PRO A 644 11.36 39.54 -1.34
CA PRO A 644 11.86 38.32 -1.98
C PRO A 644 13.29 38.47 -2.50
N THR A 645 14.24 38.88 -1.66
CA THR A 645 15.66 38.89 -2.06
C THR A 645 16.30 37.56 -1.74
N TYR A 646 16.95 36.93 -2.72
CA TYR A 646 17.63 35.65 -2.54
C TYR A 646 19.07 35.62 -3.05
N THR A 647 19.80 34.62 -2.60
CA THR A 647 21.07 34.13 -3.11
C THR A 647 20.89 32.71 -3.60
N LEU A 648 21.10 32.46 -4.89
CA LEU A 648 21.01 31.14 -5.50
C LEU A 648 22.42 30.71 -5.90
N THR A 649 22.90 29.57 -5.43
CA THR A 649 24.23 29.05 -5.76
C THR A 649 24.09 27.73 -6.50
N ALA A 650 24.57 27.68 -7.73
CA ALA A 650 24.65 26.47 -8.53
C ALA A 650 26.10 25.98 -8.58
N ALA A 651 26.35 24.78 -8.11
CA ALA A 651 27.68 24.24 -7.93
C ALA A 651 27.76 22.80 -8.45
N LEU A 652 28.80 22.54 -9.25
CA LEU A 652 29.17 21.22 -9.73
C LEU A 652 30.19 20.61 -8.76
N TYR A 653 30.01 19.33 -8.49
CA TYR A 653 30.83 18.57 -7.58
C TYR A 653 31.24 17.26 -8.23
N ASN A 654 32.45 16.83 -7.90
CA ASN A 654 32.77 15.41 -7.92
C ASN A 654 32.12 14.76 -6.70
N ALA A 655 31.85 13.46 -6.78
CA ALA A 655 31.39 12.70 -5.63
C ALA A 655 32.40 11.63 -5.29
N THR A 656 32.53 11.36 -4.01
CA THR A 656 33.20 10.16 -3.54
C THR A 656 32.14 9.12 -3.24
N GLU A 657 32.33 7.94 -3.79
CA GLU A 657 31.54 6.77 -3.41
C GLU A 657 32.01 6.29 -2.05
N GLN A 658 31.15 6.43 -1.05
CA GLN A 658 31.33 5.82 0.25
C GLN A 658 30.38 4.63 0.36
N GLN A 659 30.88 3.53 0.91
CA GLN A 659 30.05 2.39 1.25
C GLN A 659 29.74 2.46 2.75
N THR A 660 28.44 2.47 3.11
CA THR A 660 28.06 2.39 4.52
C THR A 660 28.49 1.04 5.09
N ALA A 661 28.89 1.01 6.36
CA ALA A 661 29.31 -0.22 7.01
C ALA A 661 28.08 -1.15 7.16
N PRO A 662 28.15 -2.41 6.70
CA PRO A 662 27.04 -3.33 6.87
C PRO A 662 26.92 -3.74 8.34
N LEU A 663 25.70 -3.83 8.85
CA LEU A 663 25.41 -4.46 10.13
C LEU A 663 24.96 -5.91 9.88
N VAL A 664 25.68 -6.85 10.49
CA VAL A 664 25.35 -8.27 10.43
C VAL A 664 24.45 -8.63 11.59
N GLU A 665 23.21 -8.96 11.29
CA GLU A 665 22.23 -9.34 12.30
C GLU A 665 22.00 -10.86 12.25
N ALA A 666 22.70 -11.57 13.15
CA ALA A 666 22.65 -13.03 13.20
C ALA A 666 21.28 -13.54 13.66
N TRP A 667 20.83 -14.62 13.05
CA TRP A 667 19.76 -15.44 13.58
C TRP A 667 20.22 -16.22 14.81
N THR A 668 19.32 -16.40 15.76
CA THR A 668 19.46 -17.37 16.85
C THR A 668 18.68 -18.63 16.49
N LEU A 669 19.38 -19.73 16.22
CA LEU A 669 18.80 -21.04 15.97
C LEU A 669 18.80 -21.88 17.24
N THR A 670 17.63 -22.27 17.73
CA THR A 670 17.47 -23.23 18.82
C THR A 670 17.02 -24.59 18.28
N CYS A 671 17.47 -25.66 18.94
CA CYS A 671 17.00 -27.02 18.72
C CYS A 671 16.38 -27.56 20.01
N GLU A 672 15.10 -27.89 19.94
CA GLU A 672 14.27 -28.29 21.07
C GLU A 672 13.81 -29.74 20.93
N VAL A 673 13.95 -30.49 22.03
CA VAL A 673 13.53 -31.89 22.14
C VAL A 673 12.76 -32.04 23.45
N ASP A 674 11.55 -32.61 23.37
CA ASP A 674 10.63 -32.76 24.50
C ASP A 674 10.32 -31.42 25.22
N GLY A 675 10.23 -30.33 24.45
CA GLY A 675 9.96 -28.98 24.96
C GLY A 675 11.13 -28.29 25.66
N GLN A 676 12.32 -28.89 25.66
CA GLN A 676 13.53 -28.29 26.25
C GLN A 676 14.53 -27.89 25.16
N VAL A 677 15.06 -26.66 25.26
CA VAL A 677 16.17 -26.20 24.41
C VAL A 677 17.41 -27.00 24.74
N ARG A 678 17.91 -27.77 23.76
CA ARG A 678 19.11 -28.62 23.91
C ARG A 678 20.37 -27.95 23.36
N GLN A 679 20.20 -27.06 22.38
CA GLN A 679 21.31 -26.35 21.76
C GLN A 679 20.80 -25.03 21.17
N THR A 680 21.65 -24.01 21.25
CA THR A 680 21.48 -22.72 20.60
C THR A 680 22.73 -22.42 19.79
N VAL A 681 22.59 -21.98 18.54
CA VAL A 681 23.69 -21.57 17.67
C VAL A 681 23.35 -20.27 16.95
N PRO A 682 24.29 -19.30 16.84
CA PRO A 682 24.11 -18.16 15.96
C PRO A 682 24.25 -18.61 14.49
N VAL A 683 23.47 -18.01 13.60
CA VAL A 683 23.50 -18.27 12.16
C VAL A 683 23.58 -16.93 11.44
N VAL A 684 24.64 -16.75 10.65
CA VAL A 684 24.81 -15.63 9.72
C VAL A 684 24.85 -16.23 8.32
N ILE A 685 23.98 -15.76 7.44
CA ILE A 685 23.87 -16.28 6.08
C ILE A 685 23.29 -15.23 5.14
N ASP A 686 23.84 -15.13 3.94
CA ASP A 686 23.38 -14.17 2.92
C ASP A 686 22.42 -14.83 1.90
N ARG A 687 21.76 -13.99 1.09
CA ARG A 687 20.91 -14.45 -0.01
C ARG A 687 21.69 -15.40 -0.94
N GLY A 688 21.05 -16.49 -1.36
CA GLY A 688 21.63 -17.49 -2.26
C GLY A 688 22.65 -18.43 -1.62
N GLN A 689 23.01 -18.21 -0.34
CA GLN A 689 23.95 -19.10 0.35
C GLN A 689 23.27 -20.34 0.92
N HIS A 690 24.04 -21.43 0.99
CA HIS A 690 23.65 -22.65 1.69
C HIS A 690 24.65 -22.94 2.82
N LEU A 691 24.18 -22.93 4.07
CA LEU A 691 24.98 -23.23 5.25
C LEU A 691 24.58 -24.58 5.88
N SER A 692 25.59 -25.41 6.21
CA SER A 692 25.39 -26.57 7.06
C SER A 692 25.63 -26.20 8.52
N VAL A 693 24.59 -26.23 9.35
CA VAL A 693 24.67 -25.91 10.78
C VAL A 693 24.93 -27.17 11.62
N ASP A 694 25.78 -27.03 12.64
CA ASP A 694 26.15 -28.12 13.53
C ASP A 694 25.26 -28.16 14.78
N LEU A 695 24.29 -29.09 14.80
CA LEU A 695 23.39 -29.33 15.94
C LEU A 695 23.71 -30.63 16.70
N ARG A 696 24.99 -31.03 16.78
CA ARG A 696 25.41 -32.27 17.44
C ARG A 696 24.98 -32.39 18.91
N ALA A 697 24.90 -31.29 19.66
CA ALA A 697 24.47 -31.32 21.07
C ALA A 697 22.98 -31.60 21.20
N CYS A 698 22.16 -31.21 20.20
CA CYS A 698 20.74 -31.52 20.18
C CYS A 698 20.43 -33.02 20.10
N SER A 699 21.36 -33.82 19.57
CA SER A 699 21.20 -35.28 19.46
C SER A 699 21.76 -36.06 20.65
N ARG A 700 22.33 -35.40 21.66
CA ARG A 700 22.85 -36.06 22.87
C ARG A 700 21.68 -36.28 23.84
N ARG A 701 21.51 -37.54 24.26
CA ARG A 701 20.48 -37.96 25.24
C ARG A 701 20.75 -37.39 26.61
#